data_AF-M3JYB4-F1
#
_entry.id   AF-M3JYB4-F1
#
_cell.length_a   1.000
_cell.length_b   1.000
_cell.length_c   1.000
_cell.angle_alpha   90.00
_cell.angle_beta   90.00
_cell.angle_gamma   90.00
#
_symmetry.space_group_name_H-M   'P 1'
#
loop_
_entity.id
_entity.type
_entity.pdbx_description
1 polymer ?
#
loop_
_entity_poly.entity_id
_entity_poly.type
_entity_poly.pdbx_seq_one_letter_code
_entity_poly.pdbx_strand_id
1 'polypeptide(L)'
;MLILTLVFPCVVWCIIYTDTNKLLCKNSSNIVDRPPWNLSYAPFTITCPKGKLIRQANEKLCNEEYEYISNRNKKTELSLESLFYRNKIPHFDVCNFWSIKAKPTRIAIAISGGGYRSMITSGGILLSFDNRYSQSNLLGGLLQSTSYIAGISGGAWLVLSNFINDFECVDKLVHGGWNFEDPLLLGVPKFEPDEMINKQNTSGIFQLVLNWFKTDDDKKKDTNKFWLTNWISQFFGTKLINYYYTNEQAELDTFISIKKYLTFYKELLIEVKDKKKAGFHTSFTDYFGRALVRKIFKATARTPGTTITAATRALPSFLEYDQPFPIACTIEKDPSIPGFSSHLDSHCFEFTPYEFGSWDSYLNAFVPMKYLGTTFQNGESVNKSTNFSYCVSGFDNVGFVTGTSSSLFNHVFLIIHQMLESYQSETTTTIKSILKALGLSSEWNGLKLPNLHPDYALYSPNPFYQYGTTNISNNSDLYLVDGGDDGQNIPFHPFLNAAREVDIIFAYDMTNERDNYPNGTVLARTSQRYKQTNNSNIQIPYFEIPQGDSIQEKIIKSIFPKVPTPEQIIQQELTKNPIFLGCDIIEDYETLEVVNPNQVRPIGYLPPLIIYHANNEYSYASNTSTFQLSYNQTEVYGMINNGFNLATNNNSTIFSICMNCAILKREFDRISYGLNTKSDGFVVPKICQKCYKTFCWRD
;
A
#
# COMPACT_ATOMS: atom_id res chain seq x y z
N MET A 1 42.52 25.62 -26.89
CA MET A 1 42.21 26.55 -25.77
C MET A 1 41.65 27.89 -26.28
N LEU A 2 40.71 27.87 -27.24
CA LEU A 2 40.03 29.07 -27.77
C LEU A 2 38.58 28.84 -28.24
N ILE A 3 37.99 27.68 -27.91
CA ILE A 3 36.57 27.34 -28.17
C ILE A 3 35.76 27.28 -26.85
N LEU A 4 36.43 27.35 -25.69
CA LEU A 4 35.81 27.23 -24.36
C LEU A 4 35.37 28.56 -23.74
N THR A 5 35.65 29.70 -24.37
CA THR A 5 35.33 31.05 -23.84
C THR A 5 34.05 31.67 -24.41
N LEU A 6 33.36 31.02 -25.36
CA LEU A 6 32.14 31.55 -25.98
C LEU A 6 30.85 30.79 -25.60
N VAL A 7 30.93 29.61 -24.98
CA VAL A 7 29.75 28.80 -24.61
C VAL A 7 29.28 29.06 -23.17
N PHE A 8 30.14 29.60 -22.31
CA PHE A 8 29.87 29.77 -20.87
C PHE A 8 28.90 30.91 -20.47
N PRO A 9 28.73 32.03 -21.22
CA PRO A 9 27.74 33.04 -20.83
C PRO A 9 26.31 32.70 -21.28
N CYS A 10 26.13 31.93 -22.37
CA CYS A 10 24.79 31.64 -22.90
C CYS A 10 23.99 30.61 -22.07
N VAL A 11 24.66 29.63 -21.44
CA VAL A 11 23.98 28.61 -20.63
C VAL A 11 23.48 29.19 -19.30
N VAL A 12 24.21 30.14 -18.73
CA VAL A 12 23.81 30.82 -17.47
C VAL A 12 22.74 31.88 -17.72
N TRP A 13 22.73 32.55 -18.87
CA TRP A 13 21.69 33.54 -19.21
C TRP A 13 20.37 32.91 -19.68
N CYS A 14 20.41 31.73 -20.33
CA CYS A 14 19.20 30.95 -20.63
C CYS A 14 18.50 30.34 -19.39
N ILE A 15 19.14 30.38 -18.22
CA ILE A 15 18.52 29.94 -16.95
C ILE A 15 17.66 31.05 -16.32
N ILE A 16 17.75 32.30 -16.79
CA ILE A 16 17.05 33.45 -16.17
C ILE A 16 15.98 34.10 -17.06
N TYR A 17 15.89 33.81 -18.37
CA TYR A 17 14.81 34.33 -19.20
C TYR A 17 13.67 33.32 -19.44
N THR A 18 12.52 33.72 -18.92
CA THR A 18 11.18 33.14 -19.03
C THR A 18 10.79 32.66 -20.43
N ASP A 19 10.29 31.42 -20.52
CA ASP A 19 9.17 31.10 -21.42
C ASP A 19 8.20 30.18 -20.67
N THR A 20 7.50 30.77 -19.69
CA THR A 20 6.42 30.14 -18.92
C THR A 20 5.19 29.79 -19.77
N ASN A 21 5.17 30.13 -21.07
CA ASN A 21 3.99 30.00 -21.92
C ASN A 21 4.06 28.88 -22.98
N LYS A 22 5.20 28.19 -23.16
CA LYS A 22 5.30 27.14 -24.21
C LYS A 22 4.97 25.71 -23.78
N LEU A 23 4.76 25.44 -22.49
CA LEU A 23 4.31 24.12 -22.01
C LEU A 23 2.79 24.03 -21.80
N LEU A 24 2.06 25.15 -21.93
CA LEU A 24 0.61 25.20 -21.76
C LEU A 24 -0.18 25.12 -23.09
N CYS A 25 0.49 25.19 -24.25
CA CYS A 25 -0.18 25.16 -25.54
C CYS A 25 0.57 24.30 -26.56
N LYS A 26 0.44 22.97 -26.45
CA LYS A 26 0.46 22.08 -27.62
C LYS A 26 -0.56 20.97 -27.40
N ASN A 27 -1.51 20.89 -28.32
CA ASN A 27 -2.73 20.06 -28.35
C ASN A 27 -3.97 20.62 -27.64
N SER A 28 -4.28 21.90 -27.89
CA SER A 28 -5.65 22.41 -27.82
C SER A 28 -6.32 22.33 -29.20
N SER A 29 -6.62 21.10 -29.63
CA SER A 29 -7.59 20.82 -30.69
C SER A 29 -7.96 19.35 -30.58
N ASN A 30 -9.18 19.09 -30.09
CA ASN A 30 -9.81 17.82 -29.71
C ASN A 30 -9.67 17.42 -28.22
N ILE A 31 -10.18 18.25 -27.31
CA ILE A 31 -10.35 17.87 -25.89
C ILE A 31 -11.84 17.84 -25.54
N VAL A 32 -12.47 16.75 -25.94
CA VAL A 32 -13.60 16.15 -25.23
C VAL A 32 -12.99 14.87 -24.64
N ASP A 33 -13.20 14.56 -23.36
CA ASP A 33 -12.63 13.40 -22.62
C ASP A 33 -11.29 13.57 -21.88
N ARG A 34 -11.09 14.68 -21.14
CA ARG A 34 -10.19 14.62 -19.97
C ARG A 34 -11.03 14.58 -18.68
N PRO A 35 -10.75 13.66 -17.73
CA PRO A 35 -11.30 13.79 -16.39
C PRO A 35 -10.85 15.14 -15.79
N PRO A 36 -11.62 15.72 -14.86
CA PRO A 36 -11.42 17.08 -14.36
C PRO A 36 -10.25 17.15 -13.34
N TRP A 37 -9.08 16.61 -13.69
CA TRP A 37 -7.90 16.68 -12.83
C TRP A 37 -7.35 18.11 -12.79
N ASN A 38 -7.01 18.58 -11.60
CA ASN A 38 -6.22 19.80 -11.47
C ASN A 38 -4.85 19.56 -12.12
N LEU A 39 -4.34 20.55 -12.85
CA LEU A 39 -3.05 20.48 -13.51
C LEU A 39 -1.88 20.74 -12.55
N SER A 40 -2.11 21.46 -11.46
CA SER A 40 -1.06 21.80 -10.48
C SER A 40 -1.02 20.83 -9.30
N TYR A 41 0.19 20.58 -8.80
CA TYR A 41 0.44 19.83 -7.56
C TYR A 41 0.12 20.65 -6.29
N ALA A 42 -0.13 21.96 -6.43
CA ALA A 42 -0.42 22.84 -5.31
C ALA A 42 -1.78 22.53 -4.66
N PRO A 43 -1.82 22.32 -3.33
CA PRO A 43 -3.07 22.42 -2.57
C PRO A 43 -3.65 23.84 -2.70
N PHE A 44 -4.97 23.95 -2.57
CA PHE A 44 -5.68 25.21 -2.76
C PHE A 44 -6.72 25.45 -1.65
N THR A 45 -7.01 26.74 -1.41
CA THR A 45 -7.94 27.14 -0.35
C THR A 45 -9.39 27.02 -0.81
N ILE A 46 -10.25 26.51 0.06
CA ILE A 46 -11.70 26.41 -0.11
C ILE A 46 -12.42 26.83 1.19
N THR A 47 -13.74 26.98 1.14
CA THR A 47 -14.53 27.20 2.36
C THR A 47 -14.71 25.88 3.12
N CYS A 48 -14.48 25.88 4.43
CA CYS A 48 -14.77 24.72 5.29
C CYS A 48 -16.28 24.56 5.47
N PRO A 49 -16.77 23.33 5.71
CA PRO A 49 -18.10 23.13 6.24
C PRO A 49 -18.16 23.59 7.70
N LYS A 50 -19.37 23.82 8.21
CA LYS A 50 -19.57 24.29 9.59
C LYS A 50 -19.28 23.17 10.59
N GLY A 51 -18.62 23.52 11.70
CA GLY A 51 -18.34 22.60 12.81
C GLY A 51 -16.95 21.96 12.77
N LYS A 52 -16.71 21.02 13.68
CA LYS A 52 -15.46 20.25 13.74
C LYS A 52 -15.43 19.21 12.62
N LEU A 53 -14.24 19.02 12.04
CA LEU A 53 -14.03 18.08 10.94
C LEU A 53 -13.46 16.74 11.37
N ILE A 54 -12.95 16.64 12.61
CA ILE A 54 -12.46 15.37 13.13
C ILE A 54 -13.64 14.55 13.65
N ARG A 55 -13.76 13.32 13.16
CA ARG A 55 -14.70 12.29 13.62
C ARG A 55 -13.97 11.34 14.55
N GLN A 56 -14.59 11.02 15.69
CA GLN A 56 -14.07 9.96 16.58
C GLN A 56 -14.30 8.58 15.95
N ALA A 57 -13.34 7.67 16.10
CA ALA A 57 -13.39 6.31 15.55
C ALA A 57 -14.18 5.33 16.46
N ASN A 58 -15.42 5.70 16.82
CA ASN A 58 -16.29 5.01 17.77
C ASN A 58 -17.06 3.81 17.19
N GLU A 59 -16.36 2.93 16.46
CA GLU A 59 -16.94 1.76 15.80
C GLU A 59 -18.07 2.08 14.80
N LYS A 60 -18.01 3.28 14.19
CA LYS A 60 -18.91 3.69 13.11
C LYS A 60 -18.11 4.18 11.92
N LEU A 61 -18.58 3.85 10.72
CA LEU A 61 -18.06 4.38 9.46
C LEU A 61 -18.51 5.84 9.29
N CYS A 62 -17.83 6.60 8.45
CA CYS A 62 -18.44 7.81 7.90
C CYS A 62 -19.65 7.47 7.04
N ASN A 63 -20.52 8.47 6.86
CA ASN A 63 -21.72 8.32 6.06
C ASN A 63 -21.38 7.95 4.62
N GLU A 64 -20.32 8.52 4.05
CA GLU A 64 -19.91 8.29 2.68
C GLU A 64 -19.43 6.85 2.45
N GLU A 65 -18.63 6.27 3.37
CA GLU A 65 -18.23 4.86 3.28
C GLU A 65 -19.43 3.94 3.50
N TYR A 66 -20.29 4.25 4.47
CA TYR A 66 -21.52 3.48 4.73
C TYR A 66 -22.44 3.45 3.49
N GLU A 67 -22.69 4.60 2.86
CA GLU A 67 -23.53 4.72 1.67
C GLU A 67 -22.90 4.00 0.47
N TYR A 68 -21.59 4.15 0.27
CA TYR A 68 -20.89 3.45 -0.82
C TYR A 68 -21.00 1.94 -0.68
N ILE A 69 -20.74 1.42 0.53
CA ILE A 69 -20.78 -0.02 0.80
C ILE A 69 -22.21 -0.56 0.72
N SER A 70 -23.20 0.20 1.19
CA SER A 70 -24.61 -0.18 1.07
C SER A 70 -25.05 -0.33 -0.40
N ASN A 71 -24.67 0.61 -1.27
CA ASN A 71 -24.99 0.53 -2.70
C ASN A 71 -24.17 -0.55 -3.42
N ARG A 72 -22.88 -0.67 -3.10
CA ARG A 72 -22.02 -1.72 -3.62
C ARG A 72 -22.55 -3.11 -3.27
N ASN A 73 -23.08 -3.31 -2.06
CA ASN A 73 -23.60 -4.61 -1.64
C ASN A 73 -24.71 -5.15 -2.54
N LYS A 74 -25.46 -4.27 -3.21
CA LYS A 74 -26.46 -4.66 -4.23
C LYS A 74 -25.80 -5.35 -5.43
N LYS A 75 -24.58 -4.95 -5.80
CA LYS A 75 -23.80 -5.53 -6.90
C LYS A 75 -22.96 -6.73 -6.47
N THR A 76 -22.36 -6.67 -5.28
CA THR A 76 -21.53 -7.77 -4.78
C THR A 76 -22.36 -9.03 -4.54
N GLU A 77 -23.57 -8.90 -3.97
CA GLU A 77 -24.44 -10.05 -3.71
C GLU A 77 -24.89 -10.74 -5.01
N LEU A 78 -25.22 -9.99 -6.06
CA LEU A 78 -25.56 -10.57 -7.38
C LEU A 78 -24.37 -11.32 -7.99
N SER A 79 -23.17 -10.73 -7.90
CA SER A 79 -21.95 -11.35 -8.40
C SER A 79 -21.59 -12.61 -7.62
N LEU A 80 -21.81 -12.58 -6.30
CA LEU A 80 -21.51 -13.67 -5.41
C LEU A 80 -22.49 -14.83 -5.58
N GLU A 81 -23.78 -14.54 -5.77
CA GLU A 81 -24.79 -15.55 -6.11
C GLU A 81 -24.44 -16.25 -7.43
N SER A 82 -24.03 -15.49 -8.46
CA SER A 82 -23.55 -16.06 -9.73
C SER A 82 -22.33 -16.96 -9.55
N LEU A 83 -21.38 -16.57 -8.69
CA LEU A 83 -20.21 -17.38 -8.34
C LEU A 83 -20.61 -18.70 -7.65
N PHE A 84 -21.62 -18.68 -6.78
CA PHE A 84 -22.14 -19.88 -6.11
C PHE A 84 -22.83 -20.85 -7.05
N TYR A 85 -23.52 -20.36 -8.08
CA TYR A 85 -24.07 -21.23 -9.13
C TYR A 85 -22.98 -21.85 -10.00
N ARG A 86 -21.90 -21.11 -10.27
CA ARG A 86 -20.77 -21.60 -11.06
C ARG A 86 -19.98 -22.68 -10.31
N ASN A 87 -19.59 -22.42 -9.06
CA ASN A 87 -18.84 -23.38 -8.25
C ASN A 87 -19.78 -24.06 -7.25
N LYS A 88 -20.74 -24.80 -7.81
CA LYS A 88 -21.83 -25.42 -7.05
C LYS A 88 -21.31 -26.25 -5.88
N ILE A 89 -21.73 -25.92 -4.67
CA ILE A 89 -21.58 -26.77 -3.49
C ILE A 89 -22.57 -27.94 -3.64
N PRO A 90 -22.12 -29.21 -3.69
CA PRO A 90 -23.03 -30.35 -3.80
C PRO A 90 -24.06 -30.40 -2.67
N HIS A 91 -25.32 -30.66 -3.03
CA HIS A 91 -26.46 -30.73 -2.11
C HIS A 91 -26.70 -29.45 -1.29
N PHE A 92 -26.34 -28.29 -1.83
CA PHE A 92 -26.62 -26.99 -1.24
C PHE A 92 -27.59 -26.19 -2.12
N ASP A 93 -28.69 -25.75 -1.54
CA ASP A 93 -29.69 -24.91 -2.20
C ASP A 93 -29.32 -23.43 -2.01
N VAL A 94 -28.70 -22.84 -3.04
CA VAL A 94 -28.28 -21.44 -3.05
C VAL A 94 -29.48 -20.51 -2.91
N CYS A 95 -30.59 -20.76 -3.61
CA CYS A 95 -31.79 -19.90 -3.58
C CYS A 95 -32.37 -19.83 -2.18
N ASN A 96 -32.60 -21.00 -1.58
CA ASN A 96 -33.16 -21.09 -0.24
C ASN A 96 -32.22 -20.41 0.76
N PHE A 97 -30.93 -20.71 0.68
CA PHE A 97 -29.94 -20.11 1.57
C PHE A 97 -29.89 -18.58 1.44
N TRP A 98 -29.95 -18.04 0.22
CA TRP A 98 -29.92 -16.59 -0.01
C TRP A 98 -31.08 -15.87 0.70
N SER A 99 -32.27 -16.50 0.71
CA SER A 99 -33.47 -15.94 1.34
C SER A 99 -33.39 -15.87 2.87
N ILE A 100 -32.58 -16.73 3.49
CA ILE A 100 -32.44 -16.83 4.95
C ILE A 100 -31.18 -16.14 5.49
N LYS A 101 -30.30 -15.60 4.63
CA LYS A 101 -29.10 -14.86 5.09
C LYS A 101 -29.48 -13.73 6.06
N ALA A 102 -28.70 -13.59 7.12
CA ALA A 102 -28.87 -12.52 8.10
C ALA A 102 -28.53 -11.16 7.49
N LYS A 103 -27.48 -11.11 6.66
CA LYS A 103 -26.95 -9.89 6.04
C LYS A 103 -26.17 -10.18 4.76
N PRO A 104 -25.88 -9.15 3.94
CA PRO A 104 -24.95 -9.28 2.82
C PRO A 104 -23.58 -9.78 3.27
N THR A 105 -22.95 -10.63 2.47
CA THR A 105 -21.63 -11.18 2.79
C THR A 105 -20.56 -10.16 2.40
N ARG A 106 -19.75 -9.71 3.36
CA ARG A 106 -18.70 -8.72 3.11
C ARG A 106 -17.34 -9.41 2.96
N ILE A 107 -16.80 -9.33 1.75
CA ILE A 107 -15.51 -9.91 1.37
C ILE A 107 -14.44 -8.81 1.35
N ALA A 108 -13.29 -9.07 1.96
CA ALA A 108 -12.13 -8.20 1.91
C ALA A 108 -10.93 -8.88 1.26
N ILE A 109 -10.09 -8.12 0.54
CA ILE A 109 -8.80 -8.57 0.03
C ILE A 109 -7.70 -7.74 0.70
N ALA A 110 -6.69 -8.40 1.28
CA ALA A 110 -5.52 -7.78 1.90
C ALA A 110 -4.27 -8.16 1.11
N ILE A 111 -3.52 -7.16 0.62
CA ILE A 111 -2.32 -7.37 -0.19
C ILE A 111 -1.11 -6.78 0.52
N SER A 112 -0.10 -7.60 0.76
CA SER A 112 1.09 -7.19 1.50
C SER A 112 1.99 -6.21 0.75
N GLY A 113 2.96 -5.64 1.45
CA GLY A 113 4.09 -4.96 0.81
C GLY A 113 5.04 -5.90 0.07
N GLY A 114 6.01 -5.30 -0.63
CA GLY A 114 6.98 -6.04 -1.47
C GLY A 114 7.30 -5.40 -2.82
N GLY A 115 7.18 -4.07 -2.94
CA GLY A 115 7.49 -3.34 -4.19
C GLY A 115 6.73 -3.87 -5.41
N TYR A 116 7.42 -3.89 -6.57
CA TYR A 116 6.84 -4.42 -7.80
C TYR A 116 6.55 -5.92 -7.74
N ARG A 117 7.30 -6.71 -6.95
CA ARG A 117 6.98 -8.12 -6.74
C ARG A 117 5.55 -8.28 -6.23
N SER A 118 5.21 -7.58 -5.15
CA SER A 118 3.85 -7.63 -4.61
C SER A 118 2.83 -7.11 -5.63
N MET A 119 3.10 -5.97 -6.26
CA MET A 119 2.17 -5.36 -7.21
C MET A 119 1.86 -6.28 -8.41
N ILE A 120 2.89 -6.84 -9.05
CA ILE A 120 2.76 -7.61 -10.29
C ILE A 120 2.15 -8.98 -9.99
N THR A 121 2.70 -9.72 -9.01
CA THR A 121 2.17 -11.04 -8.64
C THR A 121 0.73 -10.93 -8.16
N SER A 122 0.40 -9.93 -7.33
CA SER A 122 -0.97 -9.70 -6.88
C SER A 122 -1.89 -9.17 -7.99
N GLY A 123 -1.34 -8.57 -9.05
CA GLY A 123 -2.09 -8.27 -10.26
C GLY A 123 -2.66 -9.53 -10.90
N GLY A 124 -1.89 -10.62 -10.91
CA GLY A 124 -2.35 -11.94 -11.38
C GLY A 124 -3.46 -12.53 -10.52
N ILE A 125 -3.38 -12.32 -9.21
CA ILE A 125 -4.42 -12.71 -8.26
C ILE A 125 -5.73 -11.98 -8.58
N LEU A 126 -5.71 -10.64 -8.69
CA LEU A 126 -6.90 -9.86 -9.05
C LEU A 126 -7.45 -10.25 -10.42
N LEU A 127 -6.57 -10.52 -11.39
CA LEU A 127 -6.95 -10.98 -12.72
C LEU A 127 -7.73 -12.30 -12.68
N SER A 128 -7.32 -13.23 -11.83
CA SER A 128 -8.03 -14.51 -11.66
C SER A 128 -9.44 -14.34 -11.09
N PHE A 129 -9.66 -13.31 -10.28
CA PHE A 129 -10.94 -13.03 -9.67
C PHE A 129 -11.85 -12.15 -10.52
N ASP A 130 -11.35 -11.60 -11.63
CA ASP A 130 -12.08 -10.67 -12.47
C ASP A 130 -12.90 -11.41 -13.53
N ASN A 131 -14.24 -11.30 -13.50
CA ASN A 131 -15.09 -11.90 -14.53
C ASN A 131 -15.01 -11.19 -15.90
N ARG A 132 -14.34 -10.04 -15.97
CA ARG A 132 -14.12 -9.30 -17.23
C ARG A 132 -12.90 -9.81 -17.99
N TYR A 133 -12.09 -10.66 -17.37
CA TYR A 133 -10.98 -11.31 -18.06
C TYR A 133 -11.51 -12.38 -19.02
N SER A 134 -10.99 -12.40 -20.25
CA SER A 134 -11.49 -13.26 -21.32
C SER A 134 -11.26 -14.75 -21.05
N GLN A 135 -10.23 -15.09 -20.29
CA GLN A 135 -9.97 -16.48 -19.90
C GLN A 135 -10.80 -16.82 -18.65
N SER A 136 -11.87 -17.58 -18.86
CA SER A 136 -12.76 -17.99 -17.78
C SER A 136 -12.05 -18.95 -16.83
N ASN A 137 -12.14 -18.68 -15.54
CA ASN A 137 -11.85 -19.63 -14.49
C ASN A 137 -13.02 -19.67 -13.48
N LEU A 138 -12.94 -20.61 -12.54
CA LEU A 138 -14.01 -20.86 -11.58
C LEU A 138 -14.17 -19.71 -10.57
N LEU A 139 -13.11 -18.96 -10.25
CA LEU A 139 -13.15 -17.87 -9.28
C LEU A 139 -13.43 -16.48 -9.88
N GLY A 140 -13.57 -16.38 -11.22
CA GLY A 140 -13.94 -15.12 -11.87
C GLY A 140 -15.29 -14.59 -11.38
N GLY A 141 -15.35 -13.34 -10.93
CA GLY A 141 -16.52 -12.73 -10.27
C GLY A 141 -16.30 -12.50 -8.78
N LEU A 142 -15.27 -13.11 -8.18
CA LEU A 142 -14.91 -12.85 -6.79
C LEU A 142 -14.45 -11.39 -6.57
N LEU A 143 -13.77 -10.78 -7.55
CA LEU A 143 -13.38 -9.37 -7.48
C LEU A 143 -14.62 -8.46 -7.49
N GLN A 144 -15.60 -8.77 -8.34
CA GLN A 144 -16.90 -8.06 -8.36
C GLN A 144 -17.70 -8.30 -7.08
N SER A 145 -17.49 -9.43 -6.39
CA SER A 145 -18.10 -9.76 -5.10
C SER A 145 -17.37 -9.13 -3.90
N THR A 146 -16.20 -8.54 -4.11
CA THR A 146 -15.35 -8.00 -3.02
C THR A 146 -15.86 -6.65 -2.55
N SER A 147 -16.13 -6.49 -1.25
CA SER A 147 -16.57 -5.22 -0.65
C SER A 147 -15.41 -4.25 -0.46
N TYR A 148 -14.29 -4.72 0.09
CA TYR A 148 -13.11 -3.90 0.43
C TYR A 148 -11.82 -4.48 -0.12
N ILE A 149 -10.86 -3.63 -0.45
CA ILE A 149 -9.50 -4.04 -0.82
C ILE A 149 -8.49 -3.13 -0.14
N ALA A 150 -7.50 -3.70 0.54
CA ALA A 150 -6.45 -2.96 1.23
C ALA A 150 -5.06 -3.38 0.76
N GLY A 151 -4.16 -2.41 0.69
CA GLY A 151 -2.77 -2.61 0.34
C GLY A 151 -1.82 -1.86 1.27
N ILE A 152 -0.64 -2.43 1.49
CA ILE A 152 0.52 -1.78 2.10
C ILE A 152 1.66 -1.78 1.09
N SER A 153 2.45 -0.72 1.03
CA SER A 153 3.66 -0.63 0.20
C SER A 153 3.38 -1.03 -1.26
N GLY A 154 4.11 -2.01 -1.81
CA GLY A 154 3.84 -2.56 -3.16
C GLY A 154 2.40 -3.03 -3.40
N GLY A 155 1.70 -3.53 -2.37
CA GLY A 155 0.27 -3.84 -2.43
C GLY A 155 -0.60 -2.59 -2.59
N ALA A 156 -0.24 -1.49 -1.93
CA ALA A 156 -0.92 -0.20 -2.10
C ALA A 156 -0.74 0.37 -3.52
N TRP A 157 0.37 0.07 -4.19
CA TRP A 157 0.58 0.45 -5.59
C TRP A 157 -0.47 -0.21 -6.49
N LEU A 158 -0.72 -1.51 -6.30
CA LEU A 158 -1.76 -2.22 -7.05
C LEU A 158 -3.16 -1.70 -6.73
N VAL A 159 -3.48 -1.53 -5.44
CA VAL A 159 -4.81 -1.07 -5.01
C VAL A 159 -5.12 0.32 -5.56
N LEU A 160 -4.21 1.28 -5.41
CA LEU A 160 -4.42 2.64 -5.90
C LEU A 160 -4.32 2.73 -7.43
N SER A 161 -3.55 1.85 -8.07
CA SER A 161 -3.53 1.70 -9.53
C SER A 161 -4.87 1.19 -10.06
N ASN A 162 -5.45 0.17 -9.44
CA ASN A 162 -6.76 -0.35 -9.83
C ASN A 162 -7.86 0.70 -9.58
N PHE A 163 -7.81 1.42 -8.45
CA PHE A 163 -8.73 2.51 -8.15
C PHE A 163 -8.66 3.63 -9.21
N ILE A 164 -7.48 4.24 -9.38
CA ILE A 164 -7.30 5.44 -10.22
C ILE A 164 -7.43 5.16 -11.71
N ASN A 165 -7.11 3.95 -12.17
CA ASN A 165 -7.31 3.54 -13.55
C ASN A 165 -8.76 3.11 -13.85
N ASP A 166 -9.73 3.62 -13.07
CA ASP A 166 -11.17 3.37 -13.23
C ASP A 166 -11.53 1.88 -13.21
N PHE A 167 -10.93 1.15 -12.27
CA PHE A 167 -11.15 -0.28 -12.07
C PHE A 167 -10.90 -1.12 -13.33
N GLU A 168 -10.01 -0.68 -14.22
CA GLU A 168 -9.66 -1.43 -15.43
C GLU A 168 -9.10 -2.82 -15.09
N CYS A 169 -9.49 -3.81 -15.90
CA CYS A 169 -8.98 -5.17 -15.80
C CYS A 169 -7.44 -5.18 -15.90
N VAL A 170 -6.79 -5.95 -15.03
CA VAL A 170 -5.31 -6.00 -14.93
C VAL A 170 -4.66 -6.39 -16.25
N ASP A 171 -5.29 -7.26 -17.04
CA ASP A 171 -4.78 -7.65 -18.36
C ASP A 171 -4.56 -6.44 -19.27
N LYS A 172 -5.51 -5.50 -19.32
CA LYS A 172 -5.36 -4.27 -20.11
C LYS A 172 -4.33 -3.31 -19.50
N LEU A 173 -4.19 -3.30 -18.18
CA LEU A 173 -3.16 -2.50 -17.52
C LEU A 173 -1.77 -3.01 -17.88
N VAL A 174 -1.55 -4.32 -17.91
CA VAL A 174 -0.27 -4.91 -18.34
C VAL A 174 0.08 -4.53 -19.79
N HIS A 175 -0.91 -4.45 -20.69
CA HIS A 175 -0.69 -4.17 -22.11
C HIS A 175 -0.66 -2.67 -22.50
N GLY A 176 -0.95 -1.75 -21.58
CA GLY A 176 -0.98 -0.32 -21.92
C GLY A 176 -1.20 0.68 -20.78
N GLY A 177 -1.45 0.21 -19.56
CA GLY A 177 -1.55 1.05 -18.36
C GLY A 177 -0.25 1.14 -17.57
N TRP A 178 0.52 0.05 -17.52
CA TRP A 178 1.75 -0.10 -16.74
C TRP A 178 2.98 -0.05 -17.64
N ASN A 179 4.07 0.55 -17.13
CA ASN A 179 5.38 0.54 -17.76
C ASN A 179 6.44 0.19 -16.71
N PHE A 180 6.98 -1.03 -16.81
CA PHE A 180 8.02 -1.54 -15.91
C PHE A 180 9.38 -1.71 -16.58
N GLU A 181 9.46 -1.58 -17.91
CA GLU A 181 10.73 -1.75 -18.64
C GLU A 181 11.70 -0.63 -18.32
N ASP A 182 11.21 0.63 -18.34
CA ASP A 182 11.97 1.76 -17.84
C ASP A 182 12.02 1.70 -16.29
N PRO A 183 13.20 1.81 -15.66
CA PRO A 183 13.31 1.86 -14.20
C PRO A 183 12.37 2.87 -13.55
N LEU A 184 11.80 2.51 -12.40
CA LEU A 184 10.97 3.41 -11.56
C LEU A 184 11.71 4.71 -11.28
N LEU A 185 12.99 4.59 -10.93
CA LEU A 185 13.91 5.69 -10.68
C LEU A 185 15.03 5.62 -11.72
N LEU A 186 15.04 6.57 -12.65
CA LEU A 186 16.01 6.53 -13.75
C LEU A 186 17.43 6.76 -13.22
N GLY A 187 18.35 5.91 -13.68
CA GLY A 187 19.76 5.95 -13.27
C GLY A 187 20.07 5.27 -11.94
N VAL A 188 19.11 4.57 -11.34
CA VAL A 188 19.31 3.75 -10.14
C VAL A 188 19.55 2.29 -10.56
N PRO A 189 20.65 1.64 -10.13
CA PRO A 189 20.94 0.27 -10.50
C PRO A 189 20.01 -0.72 -9.78
N LYS A 190 19.90 -1.94 -10.31
CA LYS A 190 19.30 -3.07 -9.58
C LYS A 190 20.23 -3.43 -8.40
N PHE A 191 19.70 -3.59 -7.19
CA PHE A 191 20.46 -4.05 -6.03
C PHE A 191 19.68 -5.13 -5.26
N GLU A 192 20.41 -6.10 -4.70
CA GLU A 192 19.88 -7.20 -3.90
C GLU A 192 20.50 -7.15 -2.49
N PRO A 193 19.72 -6.95 -1.43
CA PRO A 193 20.25 -6.88 -0.06
C PRO A 193 20.72 -8.23 0.52
N ASP A 194 20.36 -9.36 -0.09
CA ASP A 194 20.45 -10.68 0.54
C ASP A 194 21.88 -11.23 0.72
N GLU A 195 22.88 -10.64 0.05
CA GLU A 195 24.29 -10.92 0.36
C GLU A 195 24.76 -10.37 1.73
N MET A 196 23.91 -9.62 2.45
CA MET A 196 24.28 -8.87 3.65
C MET A 196 23.72 -9.41 4.97
N ILE A 197 22.83 -10.41 4.95
CA ILE A 197 22.00 -10.80 6.12
C ILE A 197 22.65 -11.87 7.04
N ASN A 198 23.77 -12.50 6.65
CA ASN A 198 24.40 -13.56 7.46
C ASN A 198 25.16 -13.12 8.72
N LYS A 199 24.96 -11.89 9.22
CA LYS A 199 25.50 -11.45 10.52
C LYS A 199 24.44 -10.69 11.33
N GLN A 200 23.69 -11.42 12.15
CA GLN A 200 22.86 -10.82 13.19
C GLN A 200 23.73 -10.39 14.38
N ASN A 201 23.62 -9.11 14.77
CA ASN A 201 23.14 -8.71 16.09
C ASN A 201 22.91 -7.18 16.16
N THR A 202 21.69 -6.78 16.54
CA THR A 202 21.33 -5.49 17.19
C THR A 202 21.57 -4.16 16.47
N SER A 203 21.73 -4.11 15.15
CA SER A 203 21.72 -2.83 14.43
C SER A 203 20.85 -2.95 13.18
N GLY A 204 19.88 -2.04 13.02
CA GLY A 204 18.92 -2.03 11.92
C GLY A 204 19.59 -2.10 10.54
N ILE A 205 18.80 -2.45 9.52
CA ILE A 205 19.20 -2.59 8.11
C ILE A 205 20.14 -1.45 7.66
N PHE A 206 19.92 -0.24 8.17
CA PHE A 206 20.79 0.94 8.05
C PHE A 206 22.29 0.69 8.34
N GLN A 207 22.64 0.05 9.45
CA GLN A 207 24.04 -0.13 9.87
C GLN A 207 24.75 -1.22 9.05
N LEU A 208 23.99 -2.20 8.55
CA LEU A 208 24.50 -3.26 7.68
C LEU A 208 24.84 -2.69 6.30
N VAL A 209 23.94 -1.88 5.71
CA VAL A 209 24.17 -1.16 4.44
C VAL A 209 25.40 -0.25 4.54
N LEU A 210 25.55 0.49 5.63
CA LEU A 210 26.71 1.34 5.92
C LEU A 210 28.06 0.60 5.95
N ASN A 211 28.09 -0.64 6.42
CA ASN A 211 29.35 -1.39 6.60
C ASN A 211 29.89 -1.99 5.29
N TRP A 212 29.03 -2.32 4.33
CA TRP A 212 29.43 -2.85 3.02
C TRP A 212 30.12 -1.80 2.15
N PHE A 213 29.63 -0.56 2.15
CA PHE A 213 30.25 0.52 1.36
C PHE A 213 31.60 0.98 1.92
N LYS A 214 31.91 0.72 3.19
CA LYS A 214 33.24 1.01 3.77
C LYS A 214 34.31 0.00 3.35
N THR A 215 33.93 -1.19 2.89
CA THR A 215 34.90 -2.27 2.64
C THR A 215 35.52 -2.27 1.23
N ASP A 216 34.99 -1.50 0.28
CA ASP A 216 35.52 -1.46 -1.11
C ASP A 216 36.45 -0.27 -1.42
N ASP A 217 36.67 0.63 -0.45
CA ASP A 217 37.32 1.93 -0.71
C ASP A 217 38.87 1.91 -0.62
N ASP A 218 39.50 0.75 -0.36
CA ASP A 218 40.95 0.67 -0.13
C ASP A 218 41.80 0.37 -1.38
N LYS A 219 41.21 0.28 -2.60
CA LYS A 219 42.00 0.02 -3.81
C LYS A 219 41.56 0.80 -5.06
N LYS A 220 42.07 2.03 -5.17
CA LYS A 220 42.85 2.59 -6.31
C LYS A 220 42.54 4.08 -6.55
N LYS A 221 43.51 4.93 -6.17
CA LYS A 221 43.68 6.28 -6.71
C LYS A 221 44.48 6.19 -8.01
N ASP A 222 43.85 6.35 -9.18
CA ASP A 222 44.40 7.18 -10.28
C ASP A 222 43.47 7.34 -11.51
N THR A 223 43.58 8.51 -12.15
CA THR A 223 43.09 8.96 -13.49
C THR A 223 41.63 9.47 -13.68
N ASN A 224 41.52 10.80 -13.80
CA ASN A 224 40.30 11.62 -13.88
C ASN A 224 39.50 11.63 -15.20
N LYS A 225 39.83 10.82 -16.21
CA LYS A 225 39.09 10.78 -17.49
C LYS A 225 38.54 9.40 -17.87
N PHE A 226 39.10 8.33 -17.32
CA PHE A 226 38.70 6.94 -17.56
C PHE A 226 37.63 6.47 -16.56
N TRP A 227 37.47 7.18 -15.44
CA TRP A 227 36.55 6.82 -14.36
C TRP A 227 35.09 7.20 -14.65
N LEU A 228 34.81 8.31 -15.35
CA LEU A 228 33.42 8.70 -15.64
C LEU A 228 32.76 7.68 -16.57
N THR A 229 33.49 7.20 -17.57
CA THR A 229 33.03 6.14 -18.49
C THR A 229 32.91 4.78 -17.80
N ASN A 230 33.79 4.44 -16.85
CA ASN A 230 33.67 3.21 -16.04
C ASN A 230 32.56 3.27 -14.99
N TRP A 231 32.38 4.42 -14.35
CA TRP A 231 31.30 4.70 -13.41
C TRP A 231 29.94 4.62 -14.11
N ILE A 232 29.87 5.19 -15.32
CA ILE A 232 28.68 5.12 -16.18
C ILE A 232 28.43 3.68 -16.64
N SER A 233 29.45 2.93 -17.07
CA SER A 233 29.26 1.56 -17.57
C SER A 233 28.87 0.56 -16.47
N GLN A 234 29.32 0.77 -15.23
CA GLN A 234 28.96 -0.06 -14.07
C GLN A 234 27.57 0.25 -13.51
N PHE A 235 27.10 1.50 -13.56
CA PHE A 235 25.78 1.90 -13.03
C PHE A 235 24.63 1.88 -14.05
N PHE A 236 24.92 2.15 -15.33
CA PHE A 236 23.88 2.33 -16.36
C PHE A 236 23.66 1.11 -17.25
N GLY A 237 24.08 -0.08 -16.81
CA GLY A 237 23.63 -1.36 -17.38
C GLY A 237 24.01 -1.55 -18.84
N THR A 238 25.28 -1.41 -19.20
CA THR A 238 25.77 -1.79 -20.52
C THR A 238 26.66 -3.02 -20.42
N LYS A 239 26.09 -4.17 -20.03
CA LYS A 239 26.76 -5.47 -20.23
C LYS A 239 26.96 -5.83 -21.72
N LEU A 240 26.53 -4.97 -22.66
CA LEU A 240 26.58 -5.21 -24.11
C LEU A 240 27.46 -4.24 -24.93
N ILE A 241 28.02 -3.17 -24.36
CA ILE A 241 28.73 -2.17 -25.20
C ILE A 241 30.23 -2.51 -25.40
N ASN A 242 30.77 -3.51 -24.71
CA ASN A 242 32.22 -3.71 -24.66
C ASN A 242 32.84 -4.59 -25.76
N TYR A 243 32.27 -4.68 -26.97
CA TYR A 243 32.98 -5.42 -28.03
C TYR A 243 32.88 -4.91 -29.48
N TYR A 244 32.01 -3.94 -29.84
CA TYR A 244 31.85 -3.57 -31.27
C TYR A 244 31.54 -2.10 -31.61
N TYR A 245 31.63 -1.13 -30.68
CA TYR A 245 31.31 0.27 -31.00
C TYR A 245 32.54 1.19 -30.96
N THR A 246 32.64 2.10 -31.94
CA THR A 246 33.60 3.20 -31.97
C THR A 246 33.33 4.16 -30.80
N ASN A 247 34.39 4.68 -30.17
CA ASN A 247 34.33 5.51 -28.95
C ASN A 247 33.34 6.69 -29.02
N GLU A 248 33.09 7.28 -30.19
CA GLU A 248 32.17 8.43 -30.34
C GLU A 248 30.68 8.06 -30.17
N GLN A 249 30.26 6.88 -30.63
CA GLN A 249 28.85 6.46 -30.53
C GLN A 249 28.48 6.11 -29.08
N ALA A 250 29.40 5.45 -28.37
CA ALA A 250 29.24 5.14 -26.95
C ALA A 250 29.20 6.40 -26.08
N GLU A 251 29.98 7.43 -26.40
CA GLU A 251 29.92 8.73 -25.73
C GLU A 251 28.61 9.48 -26.00
N LEU A 252 28.11 9.43 -27.24
CA LEU A 252 26.83 10.04 -27.62
C LEU A 252 25.64 9.36 -26.91
N ASP A 253 25.59 8.04 -26.90
CA ASP A 253 24.53 7.26 -26.23
C ASP A 253 24.53 7.48 -24.71
N THR A 254 25.72 7.62 -24.13
CA THR A 254 25.91 8.02 -22.73
C THR A 254 25.36 9.41 -22.46
N PHE A 255 25.69 10.39 -23.31
CA PHE A 255 25.20 11.76 -23.16
C PHE A 255 23.68 11.86 -23.30
N ILE A 256 23.10 11.13 -24.26
CA ILE A 256 21.64 11.02 -24.45
C ILE A 256 20.97 10.45 -23.20
N SER A 257 21.56 9.40 -22.61
CA SER A 257 21.05 8.77 -21.38
C SER A 257 21.08 9.71 -20.18
N ILE A 258 22.20 10.40 -19.95
CA ILE A 258 22.32 11.41 -18.88
C ILE A 258 21.30 12.53 -19.08
N LYS A 259 21.12 13.02 -20.31
CA LYS A 259 20.11 14.03 -20.62
C LYS A 259 18.68 13.54 -20.31
N LYS A 260 18.35 12.28 -20.63
CA LYS A 260 17.05 11.66 -20.28
C LYS A 260 16.84 11.68 -18.76
N TYR A 261 17.86 11.29 -17.98
CA TYR A 261 17.78 11.26 -16.52
C TYR A 261 17.65 12.64 -15.90
N LEU A 262 18.48 13.59 -16.30
CA LEU A 262 18.41 14.98 -15.82
C LEU A 262 17.05 15.61 -16.15
N THR A 263 16.50 15.30 -17.33
CA THR A 263 15.16 15.76 -17.72
C THR A 263 14.09 15.16 -16.80
N PHE A 264 14.14 13.86 -16.53
CA PHE A 264 13.22 13.19 -15.61
C PHE A 264 13.22 13.83 -14.22
N TYR A 265 14.38 13.99 -13.58
CA TYR A 265 14.45 14.63 -12.25
C TYR A 265 14.07 16.10 -12.27
N LYS A 266 14.42 16.84 -13.34
CA LYS A 266 14.00 18.23 -13.53
C LYS A 266 12.47 18.35 -13.59
N GLU A 267 11.79 17.46 -14.30
CA GLU A 267 10.33 17.47 -14.37
C GLU A 267 9.69 17.20 -13.02
N LEU A 268 10.20 16.20 -12.26
CA LEU A 268 9.72 15.94 -10.90
C LEU A 268 9.87 17.17 -10.01
N LEU A 269 11.03 17.85 -10.09
CA LEU A 269 11.27 19.11 -9.37
C LEU A 269 10.27 20.20 -9.77
N ILE A 270 9.97 20.36 -11.07
CA ILE A 270 9.01 21.35 -11.55
C ILE A 270 7.60 21.06 -11.06
N GLU A 271 7.16 19.80 -11.12
CA GLU A 271 5.82 19.39 -10.67
C GLU A 271 5.62 19.67 -9.17
N VAL A 272 6.56 19.23 -8.33
CA VAL A 272 6.45 19.37 -6.86
C VAL A 272 6.68 20.80 -6.38
N LYS A 273 7.39 21.64 -7.16
CA LYS A 273 7.66 23.05 -6.83
C LYS A 273 6.40 23.85 -6.50
N ASP A 274 5.27 23.53 -7.14
CA ASP A 274 4.02 24.25 -6.93
C ASP A 274 3.47 24.09 -5.51
N LYS A 275 3.58 22.89 -4.90
CA LYS A 275 3.21 22.66 -3.49
C LYS A 275 4.07 23.51 -2.53
N LYS A 276 5.38 23.59 -2.80
CA LYS A 276 6.30 24.44 -2.03
C LYS A 276 5.96 25.93 -2.17
N LYS A 277 5.64 26.39 -3.38
CA LYS A 277 5.19 27.79 -3.62
C LYS A 277 3.87 28.11 -2.93
N ALA A 278 2.98 27.12 -2.79
CA ALA A 278 1.73 27.26 -2.05
C ALA A 278 1.92 27.30 -0.52
N GLY A 279 3.17 27.21 -0.03
CA GLY A 279 3.51 27.34 1.40
C GLY A 279 3.58 26.01 2.16
N PHE A 280 3.47 24.87 1.49
CA PHE A 280 3.54 23.56 2.12
C PHE A 280 4.96 22.99 2.09
N HIS A 281 5.29 22.23 3.13
CA HIS A 281 6.51 21.44 3.14
C HIS A 281 6.42 20.29 2.13
N THR A 282 7.57 19.93 1.57
CA THR A 282 7.74 18.81 0.65
C THR A 282 8.77 17.85 1.22
N SER A 283 8.50 16.56 1.09
CA SER A 283 9.38 15.46 1.48
C SER A 283 9.86 14.71 0.24
N PHE A 284 10.80 13.78 0.41
CA PHE A 284 11.23 12.93 -0.71
C PHE A 284 10.05 12.11 -1.27
N THR A 285 9.10 11.71 -0.42
CA THR A 285 7.88 10.99 -0.79
C THR A 285 7.05 11.72 -1.86
N ASP A 286 7.05 13.06 -1.89
CA ASP A 286 6.37 13.82 -2.95
C ASP A 286 6.94 13.46 -4.33
N TYR A 287 8.26 13.50 -4.48
CA TYR A 287 8.95 13.19 -5.73
C TYR A 287 8.86 11.70 -6.09
N PHE A 288 9.02 10.82 -5.11
CA PHE A 288 8.86 9.38 -5.31
C PHE A 288 7.45 9.03 -5.79
N GLY A 289 6.43 9.61 -5.17
CA GLY A 289 5.04 9.46 -5.60
C GLY A 289 4.85 9.90 -7.05
N ARG A 290 5.44 11.04 -7.45
CA ARG A 290 5.40 11.51 -8.85
C ARG A 290 6.13 10.58 -9.82
N ALA A 291 7.25 9.97 -9.41
CA ALA A 291 7.93 8.96 -10.21
C ALA A 291 7.07 7.69 -10.38
N LEU A 292 6.42 7.24 -9.31
CA LEU A 292 5.60 6.03 -9.27
C LEU A 292 4.38 6.12 -10.19
N VAL A 293 3.61 7.21 -10.13
CA VAL A 293 2.40 7.36 -10.95
C VAL A 293 2.70 7.32 -12.46
N ARG A 294 3.91 7.73 -12.88
CA ARG A 294 4.34 7.65 -14.30
C ARG A 294 4.44 6.21 -14.80
N LYS A 295 4.60 5.24 -13.90
CA LYS A 295 4.76 3.81 -14.19
C LYS A 295 3.47 3.03 -14.06
N ILE A 296 2.68 3.33 -13.02
CA ILE A 296 1.55 2.46 -12.64
C ILE A 296 0.18 3.02 -13.03
N PHE A 297 0.08 4.30 -13.42
CA PHE A 297 -1.19 4.88 -13.88
C PHE A 297 -1.21 5.12 -15.38
N LYS A 298 -2.40 5.09 -15.99
CA LYS A 298 -2.65 5.51 -17.36
C LYS A 298 -2.34 7.00 -17.54
N ALA A 299 -1.99 7.40 -18.77
CA ALA A 299 -1.58 8.76 -19.09
C ALA A 299 -2.59 9.84 -18.63
N THR A 300 -3.89 9.54 -18.67
CA THR A 300 -4.97 10.45 -18.23
C THR A 300 -4.94 10.76 -16.74
N ALA A 301 -4.38 9.88 -15.90
CA ALA A 301 -4.33 10.06 -14.44
C ALA A 301 -2.93 10.44 -13.92
N ARG A 302 -1.94 10.59 -14.81
CA ARG A 302 -0.57 11.01 -14.46
C ARG A 302 -0.44 12.50 -14.15
N THR A 303 -1.52 13.28 -14.24
CA THR A 303 -1.48 14.72 -13.99
C THR A 303 -0.99 15.03 -12.56
N PRO A 304 -0.24 16.13 -12.34
CA PRO A 304 0.25 16.49 -11.02
C PRO A 304 -0.86 16.65 -9.98
N GLY A 305 -2.00 17.27 -10.31
CA GLY A 305 -3.09 17.52 -9.35
C GLY A 305 -4.13 16.41 -9.22
N THR A 306 -3.84 15.16 -9.63
CA THR A 306 -4.74 14.02 -9.41
C THR A 306 -4.81 13.70 -7.91
N THR A 307 -6.01 13.71 -7.33
CA THR A 307 -6.23 13.44 -5.90
C THR A 307 -7.20 12.28 -5.71
N ILE A 308 -7.11 11.63 -4.55
CA ILE A 308 -8.04 10.54 -4.17
C ILE A 308 -9.48 11.07 -4.13
N THR A 309 -9.70 12.26 -3.55
CA THR A 309 -11.04 12.85 -3.42
C THR A 309 -11.63 13.39 -4.72
N ALA A 310 -10.81 13.75 -5.70
CA ALA A 310 -11.31 14.09 -7.03
C ALA A 310 -11.74 12.82 -7.78
N ALA A 311 -11.01 11.71 -7.59
CA ALA A 311 -11.32 10.45 -8.23
C ALA A 311 -12.71 9.91 -7.86
N THR A 312 -13.15 10.09 -6.61
CA THR A 312 -14.50 9.69 -6.17
C THR A 312 -15.64 10.38 -6.90
N ARG A 313 -15.37 11.52 -7.56
CA ARG A 313 -16.36 12.29 -8.33
C ARG A 313 -16.16 12.19 -9.84
N ALA A 314 -15.04 11.60 -10.27
CA ALA A 314 -14.61 11.62 -11.66
C ALA A 314 -14.61 10.23 -12.31
N LEU A 315 -14.48 9.16 -11.51
CA LEU A 315 -14.37 7.79 -12.02
C LEU A 315 -15.76 7.15 -12.14
N PRO A 316 -16.21 6.82 -13.36
CA PRO A 316 -17.50 6.16 -13.58
C PRO A 316 -17.69 4.91 -12.73
N SER A 317 -16.69 4.02 -12.68
CA SER A 317 -16.82 2.77 -11.93
C SER A 317 -16.91 2.97 -10.41
N PHE A 318 -16.43 4.08 -9.88
CA PHE A 318 -16.62 4.42 -8.45
C PHE A 318 -18.00 5.03 -8.22
N LEU A 319 -18.45 5.95 -9.08
CA LEU A 319 -19.80 6.52 -9.02
C LEU A 319 -20.90 5.46 -9.13
N GLU A 320 -20.64 4.42 -9.93
CA GLU A 320 -21.53 3.27 -10.12
C GLU A 320 -21.29 2.15 -9.09
N TYR A 321 -20.44 2.35 -8.07
CA TYR A 321 -20.17 1.38 -7.01
C TYR A 321 -19.61 0.03 -7.50
N ASP A 322 -18.97 0.00 -8.67
CA ASP A 322 -18.40 -1.21 -9.30
C ASP A 322 -17.05 -1.62 -8.70
N GLN A 323 -16.31 -0.68 -8.12
CA GLN A 323 -14.99 -0.97 -7.54
C GLN A 323 -15.08 -1.45 -6.08
N PRO A 324 -14.27 -2.43 -5.65
CA PRO A 324 -14.02 -2.67 -4.22
C PRO A 324 -13.56 -1.37 -3.56
N PHE A 325 -14.02 -1.10 -2.34
CA PHE A 325 -13.64 0.12 -1.63
C PHE A 325 -12.14 0.07 -1.28
N PRO A 326 -11.30 0.97 -1.84
CA PRO A 326 -9.86 0.87 -1.72
C PRO A 326 -9.37 1.47 -0.40
N ILE A 327 -8.37 0.84 0.22
CA ILE A 327 -7.73 1.30 1.44
C ILE A 327 -6.21 1.20 1.26
N ALA A 328 -5.48 2.28 1.53
CA ALA A 328 -4.02 2.25 1.62
C ALA A 328 -3.60 2.43 3.09
N CYS A 329 -2.74 1.56 3.59
CA CYS A 329 -2.30 1.62 5.00
C CYS A 329 -0.85 2.13 5.11
N THR A 330 -0.57 2.78 6.23
CA THR A 330 0.73 3.34 6.61
C THR A 330 0.86 3.27 8.13
N ILE A 331 2.04 3.58 8.67
CA ILE A 331 2.22 3.72 10.11
C ILE A 331 2.85 5.06 10.44
N GLU A 332 2.64 5.54 11.66
CA GLU A 332 3.30 6.72 12.21
C GLU A 332 4.61 6.34 12.89
N LYS A 333 5.66 7.14 12.67
CA LYS A 333 6.93 7.06 13.40
C LYS A 333 7.45 8.47 13.70
N ASP A 334 7.44 8.86 14.96
CA ASP A 334 7.99 10.15 15.39
C ASP A 334 9.53 10.11 15.35
N PRO A 335 10.18 10.96 14.53
CA PRO A 335 11.65 11.00 14.43
C PRO A 335 12.33 11.46 15.73
N SER A 336 11.61 12.10 16.66
CA SER A 336 12.13 12.50 17.97
C SER A 336 12.19 11.36 18.98
N ILE A 337 11.55 10.22 18.69
CA ILE A 337 11.54 9.02 19.54
C ILE A 337 11.99 7.80 18.72
N PRO A 338 13.30 7.65 18.43
CA PRO A 338 13.81 6.51 17.65
C PRO A 338 13.46 5.18 18.32
N GLY A 339 12.82 4.26 17.58
CA GLY A 339 12.38 2.94 18.08
C GLY A 339 10.91 2.86 18.52
N PHE A 340 10.16 3.96 18.42
CA PHE A 340 8.71 3.99 18.61
C PHE A 340 7.96 3.27 17.47
N SER A 341 6.77 2.74 17.74
CA SER A 341 5.97 1.89 16.82
C SER A 341 6.62 0.54 16.45
N SER A 342 6.85 -0.32 17.46
CA SER A 342 7.16 -1.75 17.24
C SER A 342 5.93 -2.53 16.74
N HIS A 343 6.09 -3.79 16.30
CA HIS A 343 4.95 -4.66 15.94
C HIS A 343 3.86 -4.76 17.03
N LEU A 344 4.23 -4.58 18.30
CA LEU A 344 3.31 -4.64 19.45
C LEU A 344 2.56 -3.31 19.68
N ASP A 345 3.19 -2.19 19.34
CA ASP A 345 2.71 -0.83 19.56
C ASP A 345 2.53 -0.07 18.23
N SER A 346 2.18 -0.79 17.17
CA SER A 346 2.16 -0.19 15.84
C SER A 346 1.06 0.86 15.70
N HIS A 347 1.45 2.03 15.21
CA HIS A 347 0.54 3.15 15.00
C HIS A 347 -0.04 3.10 13.58
N CYS A 348 -1.00 2.21 13.36
CA CYS A 348 -1.63 1.99 12.06
C CYS A 348 -2.56 3.14 11.64
N PHE A 349 -2.32 3.71 10.46
CA PHE A 349 -3.19 4.67 9.80
C PHE A 349 -3.72 4.10 8.48
N GLU A 350 -4.92 4.54 8.09
CA GLU A 350 -5.51 4.21 6.81
C GLU A 350 -5.93 5.47 6.04
N PHE A 351 -5.73 5.40 4.72
CA PHE A 351 -6.31 6.31 3.75
C PHE A 351 -7.46 5.60 3.05
N THR A 352 -8.66 6.15 3.17
CA THR A 352 -9.82 5.76 2.39
C THR A 352 -10.16 6.86 1.37
N PRO A 353 -11.04 6.61 0.39
CA PRO A 353 -11.54 7.65 -0.50
C PRO A 353 -12.13 8.89 0.19
N TYR A 354 -12.57 8.75 1.44
CA TYR A 354 -13.30 9.77 2.17
C TYR A 354 -12.58 10.31 3.40
N GLU A 355 -11.78 9.48 4.09
CA GLU A 355 -11.18 9.83 5.38
C GLU A 355 -9.74 9.35 5.51
N PHE A 356 -8.99 10.00 6.38
CA PHE A 356 -7.68 9.58 6.83
C PHE A 356 -7.64 9.57 8.35
N GLY A 357 -7.05 8.54 8.94
CA GLY A 357 -6.97 8.44 10.40
C GLY A 357 -6.62 7.05 10.89
N SER A 358 -6.94 6.80 12.16
CA SER A 358 -6.67 5.54 12.83
C SER A 358 -7.83 5.11 13.72
N TRP A 359 -8.09 3.80 13.73
CA TRP A 359 -9.03 3.15 14.64
C TRP A 359 -8.43 2.84 16.01
N ASP A 360 -7.10 2.81 16.12
CA ASP A 360 -6.42 2.43 17.36
C ASP A 360 -6.54 3.51 18.43
N SER A 361 -6.49 3.08 19.70
CA SER A 361 -6.77 3.93 20.86
C SER A 361 -5.80 5.10 21.06
N TYR A 362 -4.61 5.06 20.47
CA TYR A 362 -3.63 6.15 20.59
C TYR A 362 -4.07 7.42 19.84
N LEU A 363 -5.03 7.32 18.91
CA LEU A 363 -5.59 8.47 18.19
C LEU A 363 -7.14 8.41 18.17
N ASN A 364 -7.70 7.27 17.77
CA ASN A 364 -9.16 7.03 17.71
C ASN A 364 -9.90 8.15 16.95
N ALA A 365 -9.40 8.53 15.78
CA ALA A 365 -9.89 9.70 15.05
C ALA A 365 -9.63 9.65 13.54
N PHE A 366 -10.53 10.28 12.79
CA PHE A 366 -10.49 10.45 11.36
C PHE A 366 -10.75 11.89 10.95
N VAL A 367 -10.08 12.35 9.90
CA VAL A 367 -10.32 13.62 9.22
C VAL A 367 -10.75 13.35 7.78
N PRO A 368 -11.67 14.13 7.19
CA PRO A 368 -12.02 13.96 5.78
C PRO A 368 -10.82 14.24 4.88
N MET A 369 -10.55 13.32 3.95
CA MET A 369 -9.44 13.41 2.99
C MET A 369 -9.41 14.74 2.24
N LYS A 370 -10.59 15.28 1.94
CA LYS A 370 -10.76 16.53 1.20
C LYS A 370 -10.07 17.71 1.88
N TYR A 371 -9.90 17.66 3.21
CA TYR A 371 -9.39 18.74 4.04
C TYR A 371 -8.03 18.43 4.67
N LEU A 372 -7.35 17.37 4.23
CA LEU A 372 -6.15 16.80 4.86
C LEU A 372 -5.02 17.80 5.09
N GLY A 373 -4.83 18.77 4.18
CA GLY A 373 -3.78 19.78 4.29
C GLY A 373 -4.14 21.00 5.13
N THR A 374 -5.28 21.00 5.82
CA THR A 374 -5.74 22.17 6.57
C THR A 374 -5.02 22.26 7.92
N THR A 375 -4.58 23.46 8.30
CA THR A 375 -4.08 23.69 9.66
C THR A 375 -5.25 23.70 10.64
N PHE A 376 -5.42 22.59 11.34
CA PHE A 376 -6.43 22.42 12.38
C PHE A 376 -5.88 22.72 13.77
N GLN A 377 -6.78 23.17 14.64
CA GLN A 377 -6.60 23.17 16.07
C GLN A 377 -7.84 22.53 16.70
N ASN A 378 -7.69 21.36 17.31
CA ASN A 378 -8.80 20.59 17.88
C ASN A 378 -9.97 20.35 16.88
N GLY A 379 -9.60 20.04 15.63
CA GLY A 379 -10.53 19.75 14.54
C GLY A 379 -11.22 20.96 13.90
N GLU A 380 -10.84 22.19 14.25
CA GLU A 380 -11.33 23.42 13.63
C GLU A 380 -10.22 24.15 12.89
N SER A 381 -10.51 24.69 11.71
CA SER A 381 -9.51 25.44 10.94
C SER A 381 -9.07 26.69 11.70
N VAL A 382 -7.78 26.94 11.81
CA VAL A 382 -7.26 28.18 12.42
C VAL A 382 -7.48 29.41 11.52
N ASN A 383 -7.71 29.21 10.22
CA ASN A 383 -7.92 30.29 9.27
C ASN A 383 -9.41 30.62 9.18
N LYS A 384 -9.85 31.67 9.89
CA LYS A 384 -11.24 32.11 9.96
C LYS A 384 -11.36 33.62 9.75
N SER A 385 -12.42 34.03 9.06
CA SER A 385 -12.97 35.38 8.99
C SER A 385 -14.26 35.43 9.83
N THR A 386 -14.88 36.61 9.96
CA THR A 386 -16.11 36.82 10.77
C THR A 386 -17.26 35.88 10.40
N ASN A 387 -17.38 35.48 9.13
CA ASN A 387 -18.49 34.65 8.63
C ASN A 387 -18.07 33.30 8.04
N PHE A 388 -16.78 33.09 7.78
CA PHE A 388 -16.29 31.92 7.03
C PHE A 388 -15.01 31.37 7.64
N SER A 389 -14.88 30.05 7.68
CA SER A 389 -13.62 29.35 7.93
C SER A 389 -13.08 28.76 6.62
N TYR A 390 -11.77 28.80 6.44
CA TYR A 390 -11.09 28.36 5.22
C TYR A 390 -10.32 27.07 5.45
N CYS A 391 -10.45 26.13 4.53
CA CYS A 391 -9.81 24.82 4.56
C CYS A 391 -8.93 24.65 3.32
N VAL A 392 -8.06 23.65 3.33
CA VAL A 392 -7.17 23.32 2.22
C VAL A 392 -7.63 22.02 1.57
N SER A 393 -7.75 22.02 0.25
CA SER A 393 -8.04 20.84 -0.56
C SER A 393 -6.93 20.55 -1.57
N GLY A 394 -6.87 19.32 -2.06
CA GLY A 394 -5.86 18.87 -3.02
C GLY A 394 -4.53 18.43 -2.41
N PHE A 395 -4.42 18.38 -1.08
CA PHE A 395 -3.26 17.82 -0.40
C PHE A 395 -3.18 16.29 -0.52
N ASP A 396 -4.32 15.64 -0.69
CA ASP A 396 -4.53 14.20 -0.86
C ASP A 396 -4.13 13.70 -2.27
N ASN A 397 -2.99 14.17 -2.77
CA ASN A 397 -2.45 13.75 -4.04
C ASN A 397 -2.27 12.24 -4.06
N VAL A 398 -2.79 11.57 -5.10
CA VAL A 398 -2.78 10.11 -5.09
C VAL A 398 -1.37 9.54 -5.17
N GLY A 399 -0.46 10.18 -5.91
CA GLY A 399 0.94 9.75 -5.95
C GLY A 399 1.63 9.88 -4.60
N PHE A 400 1.37 10.97 -3.86
CA PHE A 400 1.90 11.19 -2.52
C PHE A 400 1.38 10.16 -1.51
N VAL A 401 0.07 9.86 -1.55
CA VAL A 401 -0.53 8.83 -0.68
C VAL A 401 0.01 7.43 -1.03
N THR A 402 0.09 7.09 -2.32
CA THR A 402 0.70 5.82 -2.74
C THR A 402 2.16 5.73 -2.27
N GLY A 403 2.93 6.80 -2.43
CA GLY A 403 4.32 6.87 -1.98
C GLY A 403 4.49 6.80 -0.47
N THR A 404 3.54 7.36 0.30
CA THR A 404 3.54 7.34 1.77
C THR A 404 3.49 5.90 2.29
N SER A 405 2.62 5.08 1.71
CA SER A 405 2.50 3.67 2.06
C SER A 405 3.77 2.85 1.74
N SER A 406 4.70 3.39 0.93
CA SER A 406 5.93 2.72 0.48
C SER A 406 7.19 3.56 0.67
N SER A 407 7.27 4.38 1.73
CA SER A 407 8.40 5.30 1.93
C SER A 407 9.73 4.58 2.19
N LEU A 408 9.74 3.25 2.32
CA LEU A 408 10.94 2.40 2.40
C LEU A 408 11.90 2.64 1.21
N PHE A 409 11.38 2.94 0.02
CA PHE A 409 12.20 3.21 -1.17
C PHE A 409 12.97 4.53 -1.10
N ASN A 410 12.72 5.36 -0.09
CA ASN A 410 13.42 6.63 0.10
C ASN A 410 14.90 6.39 0.48
N HIS A 411 15.21 5.24 1.09
CA HIS A 411 16.58 4.80 1.42
C HIS A 411 17.48 4.63 0.18
N VAL A 412 16.90 4.29 -0.97
CA VAL A 412 17.66 4.09 -2.22
C VAL A 412 18.39 5.37 -2.64
N PHE A 413 17.78 6.52 -2.38
CA PHE A 413 18.38 7.81 -2.71
C PHE A 413 19.37 8.34 -1.67
N LEU A 414 19.24 7.95 -0.40
CA LEU A 414 20.29 8.18 0.59
C LEU A 414 21.59 7.50 0.18
N ILE A 415 21.50 6.25 -0.28
CA ILE A 415 22.64 5.49 -0.81
C ILE A 415 23.26 6.25 -1.99
N ILE A 416 22.46 6.66 -2.97
CA ILE A 416 22.95 7.42 -4.12
C ILE A 416 23.61 8.75 -3.70
N HIS A 417 23.04 9.47 -2.73
CA HIS A 417 23.61 10.72 -2.25
C HIS A 417 24.96 10.52 -1.55
N GLN A 418 25.06 9.58 -0.61
CA GLN A 418 26.30 9.27 0.10
C GLN A 418 27.40 8.78 -0.86
N MET A 419 27.03 7.99 -1.86
CA MET A 419 27.95 7.58 -2.93
C MET A 419 28.43 8.78 -3.76
N LEU A 420 27.58 9.77 -4.03
CA LEU A 420 28.01 10.98 -4.75
C LEU A 420 28.89 11.89 -3.90
N GLU A 421 28.73 11.89 -2.58
CA GLU A 421 29.57 12.63 -1.64
C GLU A 421 31.04 12.16 -1.66
N SER A 422 31.30 10.86 -1.85
CA SER A 422 32.66 10.31 -1.89
C SER A 422 33.46 10.66 -3.15
N TYR A 423 32.83 11.22 -4.19
CA TYR A 423 33.51 11.62 -5.44
C TYR A 423 33.55 13.15 -5.65
N GLN A 424 34.70 13.66 -6.10
CA GLN A 424 34.94 15.09 -6.39
C GLN A 424 35.02 15.34 -7.92
N SER A 425 33.95 15.86 -8.52
CA SER A 425 33.97 16.43 -9.88
C SER A 425 32.94 17.55 -10.10
N GLU A 426 33.11 18.37 -11.13
CA GLU A 426 32.17 19.46 -11.48
C GLU A 426 30.74 18.94 -11.76
N THR A 427 30.60 17.77 -12.39
CA THR A 427 29.30 17.11 -12.62
C THR A 427 28.66 16.59 -11.34
N THR A 428 29.45 16.12 -10.37
CA THR A 428 28.93 15.75 -9.04
C THR A 428 28.31 16.96 -8.32
N THR A 429 28.77 18.19 -8.58
CA THR A 429 28.25 19.41 -7.93
C THR A 429 26.82 19.74 -8.39
N THR A 430 26.51 19.53 -9.68
CA THR A 430 25.16 19.74 -10.23
C THR A 430 24.20 18.66 -9.74
N ILE A 431 24.63 17.39 -9.71
CA ILE A 431 23.82 16.28 -9.20
C ILE A 431 23.60 16.43 -7.69
N LYS A 432 24.64 16.79 -6.91
CA LYS A 432 24.52 17.13 -5.48
C LYS A 432 23.53 18.27 -5.25
N SER A 433 23.53 19.29 -6.10
CA SER A 433 22.56 20.40 -6.01
C SER A 433 21.12 19.93 -6.30
N ILE A 434 20.93 19.03 -7.26
CA ILE A 434 19.63 18.41 -7.56
C ILE A 434 19.17 17.55 -6.37
N LEU A 435 20.03 16.69 -5.82
CA LEU A 435 19.70 15.85 -4.68
C LEU A 435 19.41 16.66 -3.42
N LYS A 436 20.20 17.71 -3.15
CA LYS A 436 19.93 18.67 -2.07
C LYS A 436 18.60 19.40 -2.29
N ALA A 437 18.26 19.76 -3.53
CA ALA A 437 16.96 20.35 -3.87
C ALA A 437 15.79 19.36 -3.70
N LEU A 438 16.02 18.06 -3.89
CA LEU A 438 15.08 16.97 -3.62
C LEU A 438 14.96 16.63 -2.12
N GLY A 439 15.73 17.29 -1.25
CA GLY A 439 15.74 17.05 0.20
C GLY A 439 16.63 15.88 0.63
N LEU A 440 17.53 15.43 -0.24
CA LEU A 440 18.49 14.37 0.04
C LEU A 440 19.85 15.02 0.29
N SER A 441 20.14 15.35 1.55
CA SER A 441 21.45 15.83 1.99
C SER A 441 21.88 15.09 3.25
N SER A 442 23.18 14.86 3.47
CA SER A 442 23.70 14.32 4.72
C SER A 442 23.67 15.37 5.86
N GLU A 443 23.64 16.66 5.50
CA GLU A 443 23.70 17.83 6.40
C GLU A 443 22.35 18.18 7.06
N TRP A 444 21.47 17.21 7.33
CA TRP A 444 20.26 17.46 8.12
C TRP A 444 20.61 17.54 9.61
N ASN A 445 21.33 18.60 10.00
CA ASN A 445 21.50 18.93 11.41
C ASN A 445 20.11 19.24 12.00
N GLY A 446 19.63 18.36 12.89
CA GLY A 446 18.29 18.33 13.50
C GLY A 446 17.94 19.51 14.41
N LEU A 447 18.05 20.74 13.91
CA LEU A 447 17.81 21.98 14.63
C LEU A 447 16.71 22.86 14.00
N LYS A 448 16.04 22.40 12.94
CA LYS A 448 14.88 23.10 12.35
C LYS A 448 13.66 22.18 12.30
N LEU A 449 12.58 22.60 12.94
CA LEU A 449 11.26 21.98 12.82
C LEU A 449 10.59 22.43 11.51
N PRO A 450 9.96 21.53 10.74
CA PRO A 450 9.87 20.08 10.96
C PRO A 450 11.20 19.35 10.68
N ASN A 451 11.48 18.30 11.46
CA ASN A 451 12.61 17.39 11.21
C ASN A 451 12.41 16.68 9.88
N LEU A 452 13.04 17.17 8.84
CA LEU A 452 12.97 16.59 7.50
C LEU A 452 13.96 15.43 7.43
N HIS A 453 13.44 14.23 7.22
CA HIS A 453 14.23 13.02 7.01
C HIS A 453 13.62 12.25 5.83
N PRO A 454 14.45 11.72 4.92
CA PRO A 454 13.97 11.16 3.65
C PRO A 454 13.00 9.99 3.85
N ASP A 455 13.13 9.20 4.91
CA ASP A 455 12.28 8.02 5.14
C ASP A 455 10.81 8.35 5.48
N TYR A 456 10.52 9.61 5.84
CA TYR A 456 9.20 10.01 6.31
C TYR A 456 8.44 10.80 5.24
N ALA A 457 7.21 10.39 5.00
CA ALA A 457 6.21 11.23 4.36
C ALA A 457 5.75 12.29 5.35
N LEU A 458 5.94 13.56 5.00
CA LEU A 458 5.64 14.68 5.88
C LEU A 458 4.23 15.23 5.63
N TYR A 459 3.38 15.11 6.65
CA TYR A 459 2.05 15.70 6.71
C TYR A 459 2.11 16.94 7.61
N SER A 460 2.44 18.07 6.98
CA SER A 460 2.59 19.38 7.61
C SER A 460 1.65 20.37 6.92
N PRO A 461 0.54 20.77 7.57
CA PRO A 461 0.23 20.58 9.00
C PRO A 461 -0.31 19.18 9.36
N ASN A 462 -0.13 18.78 10.63
CA ASN A 462 -0.78 17.62 11.23
C ASN A 462 -2.30 17.88 11.37
N PRO A 463 -3.17 17.08 10.72
CA PRO A 463 -4.61 17.30 10.80
C PRO A 463 -5.22 17.01 12.17
N PHE A 464 -4.49 16.33 13.06
CA PHE A 464 -4.92 15.99 14.42
C PHE A 464 -4.31 16.89 15.50
N TYR A 465 -3.69 18.01 15.10
CA TYR A 465 -3.05 18.91 16.05
C TYR A 465 -4.04 19.42 17.12
N GLN A 466 -3.64 19.25 18.38
CA GLN A 466 -4.41 19.54 19.59
C GLN A 466 -5.79 18.85 19.67
N TYR A 467 -5.95 17.70 19.01
CA TYR A 467 -7.11 16.84 19.19
C TYR A 467 -6.89 15.84 20.33
N GLY A 468 -7.63 15.97 21.43
CA GLY A 468 -7.44 15.11 22.60
C GLY A 468 -6.06 15.29 23.25
N THR A 469 -5.57 14.24 23.92
CA THR A 469 -4.29 14.26 24.65
C THR A 469 -3.44 13.06 24.23
N THR A 470 -2.72 13.20 23.11
CA THR A 470 -1.88 12.12 22.56
C THR A 470 -0.56 12.71 22.05
N ASN A 471 0.52 11.91 22.00
CA ASN A 471 1.81 12.38 21.49
C ASN A 471 1.70 12.92 20.06
N ILE A 472 0.94 12.23 19.21
CA ILE A 472 0.65 12.65 17.83
C ILE A 472 0.00 14.03 17.82
N SER A 473 -0.99 14.25 18.67
CA SER A 473 -1.76 15.50 18.69
C SER A 473 -0.99 16.68 19.28
N ASN A 474 0.10 16.43 20.01
CA ASN A 474 0.99 17.46 20.53
C ASN A 474 1.97 18.00 19.48
N ASN A 475 2.18 17.26 18.37
CA ASN A 475 3.09 17.65 17.31
C ASN A 475 2.35 18.38 16.19
N SER A 476 2.90 19.52 15.73
CA SER A 476 2.36 20.29 14.59
C SER A 476 2.51 19.55 13.26
N ASP A 477 3.36 18.53 13.23
CA ASP A 477 3.72 17.76 12.04
C ASP A 477 3.49 16.27 12.29
N LEU A 478 3.00 15.57 11.26
CA LEU A 478 2.76 14.14 11.29
C LEU A 478 3.73 13.42 10.34
N TYR A 479 4.40 12.41 10.86
CA TYR A 479 5.46 11.66 10.18
C TYR A 479 4.98 10.24 9.91
N LEU A 480 4.74 9.92 8.63
CA LEU A 480 4.26 8.62 8.22
C LEU A 480 5.34 7.87 7.44
N VAL A 481 5.36 6.54 7.58
CA VAL A 481 6.31 5.66 6.88
C VAL A 481 5.61 4.46 6.24
N ASP A 482 6.37 3.65 5.50
CA ASP A 482 5.88 2.39 4.92
C ASP A 482 5.11 1.55 5.96
N GLY A 483 3.92 1.10 5.59
CA GLY A 483 3.02 0.37 6.49
C GLY A 483 3.56 -0.98 6.95
N GLY A 484 4.60 -1.53 6.31
CA GLY A 484 5.26 -2.77 6.72
C GLY A 484 6.47 -2.57 7.63
N ASP A 485 6.86 -1.33 7.95
CA ASP A 485 8.08 -1.00 8.68
C ASP A 485 7.99 -1.27 10.21
N ASP A 486 6.82 -1.70 10.69
CA ASP A 486 6.61 -2.27 12.02
C ASP A 486 6.73 -3.80 12.04
N GLY A 487 6.86 -4.44 10.88
CA GLY A 487 6.88 -5.88 10.71
C GLY A 487 5.51 -6.55 10.49
N GLN A 488 4.41 -5.79 10.37
CA GLN A 488 3.06 -6.26 10.04
C GLN A 488 2.70 -5.91 8.59
N ASN A 489 3.42 -6.50 7.65
CA ASN A 489 3.37 -6.16 6.23
C ASN A 489 2.07 -6.57 5.49
N ILE A 490 1.04 -7.09 6.18
CA ILE A 490 -0.27 -7.44 5.60
C ILE A 490 -1.35 -6.57 6.28
N PRO A 491 -2.20 -5.84 5.52
CA PRO A 491 -3.18 -4.91 6.10
C PRO A 491 -4.42 -5.61 6.66
N PHE A 492 -4.28 -6.32 7.78
CA PHE A 492 -5.41 -6.92 8.49
C PHE A 492 -6.21 -5.89 9.30
N HIS A 493 -5.53 -4.89 9.86
CA HIS A 493 -6.11 -3.89 10.77
C HIS A 493 -7.42 -3.26 10.26
N PRO A 494 -7.52 -2.79 9.00
CA PRO A 494 -8.76 -2.24 8.45
C PRO A 494 -9.98 -3.16 8.58
N PHE A 495 -9.78 -4.47 8.48
CA PHE A 495 -10.84 -5.47 8.33
C PHE A 495 -11.28 -6.13 9.64
N LEU A 496 -10.56 -5.88 10.73
CA LEU A 496 -10.89 -6.36 12.08
C LEU A 496 -11.77 -5.36 12.85
N ASN A 497 -12.20 -4.27 12.20
CA ASN A 497 -13.12 -3.31 12.76
C ASN A 497 -14.57 -3.78 12.60
N ALA A 498 -15.32 -3.83 13.71
CA ALA A 498 -16.72 -4.25 13.71
C ALA A 498 -17.61 -3.39 12.81
N ALA A 499 -17.29 -2.10 12.61
CA ALA A 499 -18.03 -1.19 11.74
C ALA A 499 -18.06 -1.66 10.28
N ARG A 500 -16.98 -2.32 9.81
CA ARG A 500 -16.90 -2.83 8.44
C ARG A 500 -17.56 -4.18 8.26
N GLU A 501 -17.86 -4.89 9.34
CA GLU A 501 -18.57 -6.17 9.35
C GLU A 501 -18.05 -7.20 8.34
N VAL A 502 -16.72 -7.27 8.16
CA VAL A 502 -16.09 -8.20 7.21
C VAL A 502 -16.29 -9.64 7.67
N ASP A 503 -16.76 -10.50 6.76
CA ASP A 503 -16.97 -11.93 7.03
C ASP A 503 -15.73 -12.77 6.71
N ILE A 504 -14.99 -12.37 5.68
CA ILE A 504 -13.85 -13.11 5.16
C ILE A 504 -12.79 -12.18 4.58
N ILE A 505 -11.53 -12.49 4.86
CA ILE A 505 -10.35 -11.79 4.34
C ILE A 505 -9.55 -12.76 3.48
N PHE A 506 -9.30 -12.38 2.23
CA PHE A 506 -8.34 -13.02 1.35
C PHE A 506 -6.99 -12.31 1.51
N ALA A 507 -6.07 -12.92 2.23
CA ALA A 507 -4.76 -12.35 2.53
C ALA A 507 -3.68 -12.93 1.61
N TYR A 508 -2.97 -12.04 0.93
CA TYR A 508 -1.89 -12.38 0.01
C TYR A 508 -0.57 -11.83 0.53
N ASP A 509 0.29 -12.73 0.98
CA ASP A 509 1.62 -12.41 1.49
C ASP A 509 2.66 -12.54 0.37
N MET A 510 3.25 -11.41 0.00
CA MET A 510 4.31 -11.23 -0.99
C MET A 510 5.59 -10.71 -0.33
N THR A 511 5.69 -10.82 1.00
CA THR A 511 6.81 -10.30 1.80
C THR A 511 8.13 -10.96 1.41
N ASN A 512 9.21 -10.20 1.53
CA ASN A 512 10.57 -10.73 1.46
C ASN A 512 11.00 -11.18 2.87
N GLU A 513 10.97 -12.49 3.13
CA GLU A 513 11.43 -13.06 4.41
C GLU A 513 12.61 -14.02 4.20
N ARG A 514 12.36 -15.21 3.67
CA ARG A 514 13.40 -16.23 3.41
C ARG A 514 13.48 -16.50 1.92
N ASP A 515 14.66 -16.31 1.33
CA ASP A 515 14.88 -16.49 -0.10
C ASP A 515 13.89 -15.67 -0.96
N ASN A 516 13.53 -14.47 -0.50
CA ASN A 516 12.48 -13.60 -1.07
C ASN A 516 11.05 -14.20 -1.10
N TYR A 517 10.80 -15.27 -0.34
CA TYR A 517 9.47 -15.82 -0.08
C TYR A 517 9.01 -15.61 1.37
N PRO A 518 7.70 -15.60 1.64
CA PRO A 518 7.19 -15.59 3.01
C PRO A 518 7.52 -16.87 3.77
N ASN A 519 7.89 -16.74 5.03
CA ASN A 519 8.00 -17.81 6.01
C ASN A 519 6.96 -17.68 7.15
N GLY A 520 6.15 -16.62 7.14
CA GLY A 520 5.06 -16.37 8.09
C GLY A 520 5.45 -15.57 9.33
N THR A 521 6.63 -14.94 9.37
CA THR A 521 7.00 -14.05 10.47
C THR A 521 6.04 -12.85 10.55
N VAL A 522 5.63 -12.29 9.41
CA VAL A 522 4.61 -11.22 9.35
C VAL A 522 3.27 -11.66 9.95
N LEU A 523 2.81 -12.87 9.63
CA LEU A 523 1.56 -13.42 10.14
C LEU A 523 1.65 -13.64 11.66
N ALA A 524 2.77 -14.19 12.15
CA ALA A 524 3.03 -14.37 13.57
C ALA A 524 3.07 -13.05 14.35
N ARG A 525 3.73 -12.01 13.81
CA ARG A 525 3.77 -10.67 14.42
C ARG A 525 2.38 -10.04 14.55
N THR A 526 1.54 -10.18 13.53
CA THR A 526 0.15 -9.72 13.59
C THR A 526 -0.63 -10.45 14.68
N SER A 527 -0.49 -11.77 14.77
CA SER A 527 -1.14 -12.57 15.83
C SER A 527 -0.65 -12.15 17.22
N GLN A 528 0.64 -11.88 17.40
CA GLN A 528 1.21 -11.41 18.66
C GLN A 528 0.62 -10.06 19.10
N ARG A 529 0.43 -9.10 18.19
CA ARG A 529 -0.24 -7.82 18.48
C ARG A 529 -1.64 -8.04 19.07
N TYR A 530 -2.45 -8.88 18.44
CA TYR A 530 -3.85 -9.07 18.84
C TYR A 530 -4.05 -9.98 20.07
N LYS A 531 -3.00 -10.68 20.52
CA LYS A 531 -3.01 -11.48 21.76
C LYS A 531 -2.68 -10.68 23.02
N GLN A 532 -2.23 -9.45 22.90
CA GLN A 532 -1.80 -8.67 24.06
C GLN A 532 -2.98 -8.23 24.93
N THR A 533 -2.86 -8.36 26.25
CA THR A 533 -3.88 -7.95 27.24
C THR A 533 -3.43 -6.86 28.21
N ASN A 534 -2.13 -6.70 28.42
CA ASN A 534 -1.55 -5.78 29.42
C ASN A 534 -0.76 -4.63 28.80
N ASN A 535 -1.11 -4.21 27.58
CA ASN A 535 -0.44 -3.11 26.92
C ASN A 535 -1.04 -1.76 27.38
N SER A 536 -0.21 -0.89 27.96
CA SER A 536 -0.62 0.44 28.43
C SER A 536 -0.68 1.50 27.32
N ASN A 537 -0.03 1.27 26.18
CA ASN A 537 0.12 2.23 25.09
C ASN A 537 -1.04 2.12 24.08
N ILE A 538 -1.46 0.89 23.77
CA ILE A 538 -2.55 0.61 22.82
C ILE A 538 -3.56 -0.36 23.44
N GLN A 539 -4.84 -0.03 23.30
CA GLN A 539 -5.96 -0.91 23.62
C GLN A 539 -6.34 -1.73 22.39
N ILE A 540 -6.15 -3.04 22.49
CA ILE A 540 -6.47 -4.00 21.45
C ILE A 540 -7.91 -4.52 21.64
N PRO A 541 -8.73 -4.61 20.57
CA PRO A 541 -10.09 -5.13 20.69
C PRO A 541 -10.13 -6.66 20.82
N TYR A 542 -11.13 -7.15 21.55
CA TYR A 542 -11.43 -8.59 21.74
C TYR A 542 -12.88 -8.88 21.37
N PHE A 543 -13.27 -10.15 21.32
CA PHE A 543 -14.67 -10.52 21.12
C PHE A 543 -15.16 -11.53 22.15
N GLU A 544 -16.46 -11.49 22.43
CA GLU A 544 -17.16 -12.43 23.29
C GLU A 544 -17.76 -13.55 22.45
N ILE A 545 -17.57 -14.81 22.85
CA ILE A 545 -18.24 -15.93 22.18
C ILE A 545 -19.76 -15.76 22.34
N PRO A 546 -20.55 -15.84 21.27
CA PRO A 546 -22.00 -15.84 21.40
C PRO A 546 -22.47 -17.07 22.19
N GLN A 547 -23.01 -16.83 23.38
CA GLN A 547 -23.57 -17.86 24.26
C GLN A 547 -25.03 -17.51 24.56
N GLY A 548 -25.89 -18.51 24.72
CA GLY A 548 -27.26 -18.29 25.19
C GLY A 548 -27.28 -17.76 26.63
N ASP A 549 -28.36 -17.09 27.01
CA ASP A 549 -28.53 -16.36 28.30
C ASP A 549 -28.28 -17.21 29.58
N SER A 550 -28.12 -18.53 29.45
CA SER A 550 -27.99 -19.50 30.53
C SER A 550 -26.56 -19.68 31.09
N ILE A 551 -25.52 -19.09 30.49
CA ILE A 551 -24.11 -19.24 30.92
C ILE A 551 -23.65 -17.94 31.60
N GLN A 552 -23.16 -18.03 32.85
CA GLN A 552 -22.78 -16.86 33.65
C GLN A 552 -21.37 -16.31 33.37
N GLU A 553 -20.45 -17.14 32.87
CA GLU A 553 -19.07 -16.71 32.60
C GLU A 553 -18.85 -16.37 31.12
N LYS A 554 -18.53 -15.10 30.86
CA LYS A 554 -18.20 -14.60 29.52
C LYS A 554 -16.84 -15.15 29.09
N ILE A 555 -16.82 -15.86 27.95
CA ILE A 555 -15.57 -16.30 27.33
C ILE A 555 -15.12 -15.24 26.32
N ILE A 556 -14.05 -14.53 26.66
CA ILE A 556 -13.43 -13.52 25.80
C ILE A 556 -12.27 -14.12 25.01
N LYS A 557 -12.20 -13.74 23.74
CA LYS A 557 -11.26 -14.27 22.75
C LYS A 557 -10.51 -13.15 22.03
N SER A 558 -9.27 -13.42 21.63
CA SER A 558 -8.51 -12.56 20.70
C SER A 558 -9.31 -12.33 19.41
N ILE A 559 -9.29 -11.12 18.84
CA ILE A 559 -10.00 -10.84 17.58
C ILE A 559 -9.30 -11.44 16.34
N PHE A 560 -8.03 -11.79 16.48
CA PHE A 560 -7.23 -12.43 15.43
C PHE A 560 -6.98 -13.90 15.78
N PRO A 561 -7.03 -14.82 14.80
CA PRO A 561 -6.86 -16.24 15.09
C PRO A 561 -5.43 -16.58 15.51
N LYS A 562 -5.28 -17.77 16.10
CA LYS A 562 -4.01 -18.46 16.20
C LYS A 562 -3.47 -18.71 14.78
N VAL A 563 -2.16 -18.72 14.66
CA VAL A 563 -1.46 -18.90 13.39
C VAL A 563 -0.30 -19.85 13.57
N PRO A 564 0.09 -20.61 12.53
CA PRO A 564 1.28 -21.44 12.60
C PRO A 564 2.52 -20.57 12.83
N THR A 565 3.43 -21.10 13.64
CA THR A 565 4.76 -20.52 13.84
C THR A 565 5.56 -20.56 12.53
N PRO A 566 6.54 -19.65 12.34
CA PRO A 566 7.44 -19.72 11.19
C PRO A 566 8.12 -21.10 11.03
N GLU A 567 8.47 -21.73 12.15
CA GLU A 567 9.03 -23.08 12.18
C GLU A 567 8.05 -24.12 11.63
N GLN A 568 6.78 -24.10 12.07
CA GLN A 568 5.74 -24.99 11.55
C GLN A 568 5.50 -24.76 10.05
N ILE A 569 5.42 -23.50 9.61
CA ILE A 569 5.22 -23.15 8.18
C ILE A 569 6.33 -23.75 7.32
N ILE A 570 7.58 -23.60 7.75
CA ILE A 570 8.74 -24.12 7.01
C ILE A 570 8.76 -25.65 7.03
N GLN A 571 8.63 -26.27 8.21
CA GLN A 571 8.79 -27.72 8.36
C GLN A 571 7.66 -28.52 7.69
N GLN A 572 6.45 -27.98 7.69
CA GLN A 572 5.27 -28.62 7.11
C GLN A 572 4.97 -28.13 5.69
N GLU A 573 5.84 -27.28 5.11
CA GLU A 573 5.70 -26.69 3.78
C GLU A 573 4.35 -26.01 3.54
N LEU A 574 3.81 -25.33 4.56
CA LEU A 574 2.46 -24.78 4.54
C LEU A 574 2.27 -23.67 3.49
N THR A 575 3.35 -23.06 3.01
CA THR A 575 3.29 -22.02 1.95
C THR A 575 3.00 -22.57 0.55
N LYS A 576 2.98 -23.89 0.35
CA LYS A 576 2.63 -24.51 -0.95
C LYS A 576 1.13 -24.53 -1.24
N ASN A 577 0.31 -24.31 -0.21
CA ASN A 577 -1.14 -24.37 -0.31
C ASN A 577 -1.78 -23.21 0.49
N PRO A 578 -3.02 -22.82 0.14
CA PRO A 578 -3.77 -21.88 0.95
C PRO A 578 -4.05 -22.43 2.34
N ILE A 579 -4.03 -21.55 3.34
CA ILE A 579 -4.31 -21.88 4.75
C ILE A 579 -5.54 -21.09 5.18
N PHE A 580 -6.53 -21.76 5.76
CA PHE A 580 -7.68 -21.10 6.38
C PHE A 580 -7.40 -20.93 7.87
N LEU A 581 -7.54 -19.71 8.38
CA LEU A 581 -7.28 -19.35 9.77
C LEU A 581 -8.57 -18.82 10.41
N GLY A 582 -8.84 -19.23 11.65
CA GLY A 582 -10.04 -18.83 12.37
C GLY A 582 -11.31 -19.56 11.92
N CYS A 583 -11.19 -20.79 11.42
CA CYS A 583 -12.35 -21.55 10.98
C CYS A 583 -13.32 -21.82 12.13
N ASP A 584 -12.84 -22.21 13.30
CA ASP A 584 -13.65 -22.42 14.49
C ASP A 584 -13.54 -21.23 15.44
N ILE A 585 -14.68 -20.67 15.86
CA ILE A 585 -14.73 -19.51 16.75
C ILE A 585 -14.23 -19.83 18.17
N ILE A 586 -14.30 -21.10 18.59
CA ILE A 586 -13.93 -21.56 19.93
C ILE A 586 -12.48 -22.04 19.95
N GLU A 587 -12.09 -22.89 19.00
CA GLU A 587 -10.78 -23.56 19.00
C GLU A 587 -9.65 -22.68 18.48
N ASP A 588 -9.92 -21.92 17.40
CA ASP A 588 -8.86 -21.26 16.61
C ASP A 588 -8.52 -19.85 17.13
N TYR A 589 -9.21 -19.35 18.16
CA TYR A 589 -8.94 -18.06 18.79
C TYR A 589 -8.49 -18.25 20.24
N GLU A 590 -7.49 -17.47 20.66
CA GLU A 590 -6.97 -17.54 22.03
C GLU A 590 -8.00 -17.06 23.05
N THR A 591 -8.17 -17.82 24.14
CA THR A 591 -8.92 -17.35 25.32
C THR A 591 -8.06 -16.37 26.10
N LEU A 592 -8.63 -15.21 26.41
CA LEU A 592 -7.94 -14.12 27.09
C LEU A 592 -8.64 -13.83 28.42
N GLU A 593 -7.84 -13.55 29.45
CA GLU A 593 -8.36 -13.01 30.70
C GLU A 593 -8.72 -11.53 30.52
N VAL A 594 -9.93 -11.16 30.92
CA VAL A 594 -10.50 -9.83 30.65
C VAL A 594 -9.88 -8.79 31.57
N VAL A 595 -9.09 -7.89 30.98
CA VAL A 595 -8.48 -6.78 31.72
C VAL A 595 -9.39 -5.54 31.71
N ASN A 596 -10.14 -5.30 30.61
CA ASN A 596 -11.03 -4.14 30.47
C ASN A 596 -12.25 -4.46 29.56
N PRO A 597 -13.49 -4.40 30.08
CA PRO A 597 -14.71 -4.68 29.31
C PRO A 597 -14.94 -3.74 28.11
N ASN A 598 -14.40 -2.51 28.12
CA ASN A 598 -14.59 -1.55 27.03
C ASN A 598 -13.84 -1.92 25.73
N GLN A 599 -12.96 -2.92 25.78
CA GLN A 599 -12.24 -3.45 24.61
C GLN A 599 -13.00 -4.60 23.92
N VAL A 600 -14.09 -5.08 24.52
CA VAL A 600 -14.90 -6.17 23.96
C VAL A 600 -15.84 -5.59 22.92
N ARG A 601 -15.78 -6.13 21.70
CA ARG A 601 -16.67 -5.77 20.59
C ARG A 601 -18.15 -6.04 20.93
N PRO A 602 -19.10 -5.40 20.21
CA PRO A 602 -20.52 -5.63 20.43
C PRO A 602 -20.92 -7.11 20.38
N ILE A 603 -21.92 -7.47 21.20
CA ILE A 603 -22.46 -8.84 21.28
C ILE A 603 -22.87 -9.32 19.87
N GLY A 604 -22.50 -10.56 19.54
CA GLY A 604 -22.79 -11.16 18.23
C GLY A 604 -21.77 -10.82 17.13
N TYR A 605 -20.73 -10.04 17.43
CA TYR A 605 -19.60 -9.87 16.52
C TYR A 605 -18.85 -11.20 16.35
N LEU A 606 -18.62 -11.59 15.09
CA LEU A 606 -17.77 -12.72 14.72
C LEU A 606 -16.58 -12.18 13.92
N PRO A 607 -15.32 -12.44 14.33
CA PRO A 607 -14.15 -12.04 13.55
C PRO A 607 -14.13 -12.73 12.18
N PRO A 608 -13.56 -12.11 11.13
CA PRO A 608 -13.53 -12.70 9.79
C PRO A 608 -12.75 -14.02 9.75
N LEU A 609 -13.16 -14.92 8.85
CA LEU A 609 -12.32 -16.03 8.42
C LEU A 609 -11.16 -15.47 7.57
N ILE A 610 -9.94 -15.95 7.73
CA ILE A 610 -8.81 -15.51 6.90
C ILE A 610 -8.39 -16.65 5.98
N ILE A 611 -8.34 -16.40 4.68
CA ILE A 611 -7.70 -17.28 3.70
C ILE A 611 -6.35 -16.69 3.36
N TYR A 612 -5.30 -17.28 3.93
CA TYR A 612 -3.93 -16.87 3.76
C TYR A 612 -3.28 -17.63 2.60
N HIS A 613 -2.69 -16.87 1.67
CA HIS A 613 -1.81 -17.38 0.64
C HIS A 613 -0.43 -16.72 0.79
N ALA A 614 0.62 -17.54 0.79
CA ALA A 614 1.99 -17.06 0.71
C ALA A 614 2.48 -17.15 -0.74
N ASN A 615 3.26 -16.16 -1.17
CA ASN A 615 3.95 -16.21 -2.45
C ASN A 615 4.78 -17.49 -2.54
N ASN A 616 4.70 -18.16 -3.67
CA ASN A 616 5.44 -19.38 -3.96
C ASN A 616 5.59 -19.55 -5.48
N GLU A 617 6.47 -20.43 -5.91
CA GLU A 617 6.65 -20.77 -7.31
C GLU A 617 5.61 -21.81 -7.75
N TYR A 618 4.51 -21.33 -8.33
CA TYR A 618 3.51 -22.17 -8.98
C TYR A 618 3.83 -22.40 -10.45
N SER A 619 4.14 -21.31 -11.16
CA SER A 619 4.47 -21.34 -12.60
C SER A 619 5.64 -20.46 -12.98
N TYR A 620 6.10 -19.60 -12.07
CA TYR A 620 7.23 -18.69 -12.29
C TYR A 620 7.84 -18.28 -10.95
N ALA A 621 9.17 -18.29 -10.85
CA ALA A 621 9.90 -17.84 -9.68
C ALA A 621 9.71 -16.33 -9.48
N SER A 622 8.73 -15.97 -8.64
CA SER A 622 8.33 -14.58 -8.42
C SER A 622 9.02 -13.93 -7.23
N ASN A 623 9.91 -14.64 -6.53
CA ASN A 623 10.76 -14.15 -5.42
C ASN A 623 11.89 -13.21 -5.88
N THR A 624 11.54 -12.20 -6.65
CA THR A 624 12.46 -11.13 -7.06
C THR A 624 12.71 -10.16 -5.91
N SER A 625 13.84 -9.46 -5.88
CA SER A 625 14.17 -8.49 -4.82
C SER A 625 13.08 -7.41 -4.67
N THR A 626 12.78 -7.01 -3.44
CA THR A 626 11.87 -5.87 -3.16
C THR A 626 12.34 -4.59 -3.84
N PHE A 627 13.64 -4.46 -4.07
CA PHE A 627 14.25 -3.28 -4.69
C PHE A 627 14.52 -3.43 -6.19
N GLN A 628 13.98 -4.46 -6.84
CA GLN A 628 14.00 -4.53 -8.29
C GLN A 628 13.04 -3.48 -8.87
N LEU A 629 13.61 -2.46 -9.53
CA LEU A 629 12.88 -1.28 -10.02
C LEU A 629 12.49 -1.34 -11.51
N SER A 630 12.81 -2.43 -12.20
CA SER A 630 12.40 -2.67 -13.59
C SER A 630 12.22 -4.15 -13.89
N TYR A 631 11.27 -4.43 -14.78
CA TYR A 631 10.91 -5.75 -15.26
C TYR A 631 10.65 -5.69 -16.75
N ASN A 632 11.17 -6.66 -17.49
CA ASN A 632 10.81 -6.85 -18.89
C ASN A 632 9.44 -7.53 -18.99
N GLN A 633 8.85 -7.47 -20.18
CA GLN A 633 7.51 -7.99 -20.44
C GLN A 633 7.36 -9.49 -20.11
N THR A 634 8.38 -10.32 -20.35
CA THR A 634 8.34 -11.76 -20.02
C THR A 634 8.30 -12.01 -18.52
N GLU A 635 9.08 -11.25 -17.74
CA GLU A 635 9.05 -11.32 -16.28
C GLU A 635 7.67 -10.91 -15.74
N VAL A 636 7.11 -9.81 -16.27
CA VAL A 636 5.77 -9.33 -15.90
C VAL A 636 4.71 -10.39 -16.15
N TYR A 637 4.66 -10.98 -17.35
CA TYR A 637 3.69 -12.04 -17.65
C TYR A 637 3.90 -13.29 -16.82
N GLY A 638 5.15 -13.70 -16.58
CA GLY A 638 5.47 -14.84 -15.72
C GLY A 638 4.92 -14.66 -14.31
N MET A 639 5.13 -13.49 -13.72
CA MET A 639 4.65 -13.16 -12.37
C MET A 639 3.12 -13.01 -12.31
N ILE A 640 2.49 -12.42 -13.33
CA ILE A 640 1.02 -12.37 -13.46
C ILE A 640 0.44 -13.79 -13.52
N ASN A 641 1.02 -14.68 -14.32
CA ASN A 641 0.58 -16.07 -14.40
C ASN A 641 0.80 -16.82 -13.08
N ASN A 642 1.91 -16.56 -12.38
CA ASN A 642 2.17 -17.15 -11.06
C ASN A 642 1.11 -16.73 -10.04
N GLY A 643 0.79 -15.44 -9.98
CA GLY A 643 -0.27 -14.93 -9.11
C GLY A 643 -1.64 -15.52 -9.42
N PHE A 644 -1.96 -15.67 -10.71
CA PHE A 644 -3.20 -16.32 -11.16
C PHE A 644 -3.28 -17.77 -10.67
N ASN A 645 -2.20 -18.54 -10.84
CA ASN A 645 -2.15 -19.95 -10.41
C ASN A 645 -2.17 -20.08 -8.88
N LEU A 646 -1.50 -19.19 -8.17
CA LEU A 646 -1.54 -19.10 -6.71
C LEU A 646 -2.98 -18.86 -6.21
N ALA A 647 -3.69 -17.89 -6.78
CA ALA A 647 -5.06 -17.56 -6.37
C ALA A 647 -6.09 -18.64 -6.68
N THR A 648 -5.89 -19.39 -7.76
CA THR A 648 -6.80 -20.46 -8.21
C THR A 648 -6.40 -21.84 -7.70
N ASN A 649 -5.30 -21.94 -6.96
CA ASN A 649 -4.63 -23.18 -6.59
C ASN A 649 -4.48 -24.10 -7.81
N ASN A 650 -3.83 -23.59 -8.86
CA ASN A 650 -3.71 -24.21 -10.19
C ASN A 650 -5.06 -24.59 -10.82
N ASN A 651 -6.02 -23.67 -10.84
CA ASN A 651 -7.38 -23.89 -11.36
C ASN A 651 -8.10 -25.12 -10.75
N SER A 652 -7.91 -25.37 -9.46
CA SER A 652 -8.50 -26.51 -8.78
C SER A 652 -10.01 -26.35 -8.57
N THR A 653 -10.79 -27.28 -9.13
CA THR A 653 -12.24 -27.36 -8.94
C THR A 653 -12.62 -27.59 -7.48
N ILE A 654 -11.87 -28.45 -6.78
CA ILE A 654 -12.12 -28.75 -5.36
C ILE A 654 -11.87 -27.49 -4.53
N PHE A 655 -10.76 -26.79 -4.79
CA PHE A 655 -10.45 -25.56 -4.10
C PHE A 655 -11.53 -24.49 -4.34
N SER A 656 -12.04 -24.38 -5.57
CA SER A 656 -13.11 -23.43 -5.88
C SER A 656 -14.42 -23.71 -5.13
N ILE A 657 -14.76 -24.98 -4.88
CA ILE A 657 -15.88 -25.36 -4.01
C ILE A 657 -15.58 -25.02 -2.55
N CYS A 658 -14.36 -25.32 -2.08
CA CYS A 658 -13.94 -25.00 -0.72
C CYS A 658 -13.89 -23.49 -0.46
N MET A 659 -13.60 -22.71 -1.49
CA MET A 659 -13.66 -21.25 -1.45
C MET A 659 -15.08 -20.76 -1.17
N ASN A 660 -16.06 -21.33 -1.87
CA ASN A 660 -17.47 -21.03 -1.64
C ASN A 660 -17.91 -21.41 -0.22
N CYS A 661 -17.46 -22.58 0.28
CA CYS A 661 -17.70 -22.97 1.67
C CYS A 661 -17.05 -22.00 2.67
N ALA A 662 -15.86 -21.48 2.38
CA ALA A 662 -15.16 -20.53 3.24
C ALA A 662 -15.87 -19.17 3.28
N ILE A 663 -16.31 -18.64 2.13
CA ILE A 663 -17.06 -17.39 2.05
C ILE A 663 -18.34 -17.45 2.89
N LEU A 664 -19.02 -18.60 2.91
CA LEU A 664 -20.25 -18.79 3.69
C LEU A 664 -20.02 -19.13 5.17
N LYS A 665 -18.77 -19.31 5.61
CA LYS A 665 -18.46 -19.84 6.94
C LYS A 665 -19.07 -19.00 8.07
N ARG A 666 -18.97 -17.67 8.00
CA ARG A 666 -19.52 -16.80 9.05
C ARG A 666 -21.03 -16.76 9.08
N GLU A 667 -21.68 -16.99 7.93
CA GLU A 667 -23.12 -17.16 7.93
C GLU A 667 -23.53 -18.49 8.56
N PHE A 668 -22.79 -19.58 8.27
CA PHE A 668 -23.01 -20.86 8.96
C PHE A 668 -22.80 -20.75 10.48
N ASP A 669 -21.81 -19.97 10.92
CA ASP A 669 -21.59 -19.70 12.33
C ASP A 669 -22.75 -18.94 12.95
N ARG A 670 -23.26 -17.88 12.30
CA ARG A 670 -24.42 -17.14 12.81
C ARG A 670 -25.63 -18.03 13.03
N ILE A 671 -25.87 -18.96 12.11
CA ILE A 671 -26.96 -19.93 12.26
C ILE A 671 -26.69 -20.88 13.43
N SER A 672 -25.47 -21.44 13.51
CA SER A 672 -25.10 -22.41 14.55
C SER A 672 -25.12 -21.82 15.95
N TYR A 673 -24.82 -20.52 16.09
CA TYR A 673 -24.85 -19.79 17.35
C TYR A 673 -26.18 -19.05 17.62
N GLY A 674 -27.22 -19.27 16.80
CA GLY A 674 -28.54 -18.64 16.99
C GLY A 674 -28.58 -17.13 16.75
N LEU A 675 -27.53 -16.55 16.16
CA LEU A 675 -27.50 -15.14 15.73
C LEU A 675 -28.36 -14.90 14.48
N ASN A 676 -28.66 -15.95 13.72
CA ASN A 676 -29.63 -15.94 12.63
C ASN A 676 -30.78 -16.90 12.96
N THR A 677 -31.95 -16.35 13.28
CA THR A 677 -33.16 -17.11 13.66
C THR A 677 -34.00 -17.57 12.46
N LYS A 678 -33.62 -17.22 11.22
CA LYS A 678 -34.40 -17.53 10.01
C LYS A 678 -34.19 -18.95 9.48
N SER A 679 -33.37 -19.76 10.14
CA SER A 679 -32.78 -20.97 9.56
C SER A 679 -32.71 -22.14 10.54
N ASP A 680 -33.78 -22.33 11.31
CA ASP A 680 -33.91 -23.47 12.22
C ASP A 680 -33.71 -24.80 11.47
N GLY A 681 -32.79 -25.63 11.97
CA GLY A 681 -32.48 -26.94 11.40
C GLY A 681 -31.54 -26.95 10.19
N PHE A 682 -30.92 -25.82 9.83
CA PHE A 682 -29.89 -25.79 8.79
C PHE A 682 -28.66 -26.63 9.20
N VAL A 683 -28.14 -27.43 8.26
CA VAL A 683 -26.96 -28.26 8.46
C VAL A 683 -25.89 -27.85 7.45
N VAL A 684 -24.68 -27.55 7.94
CA VAL A 684 -23.53 -27.25 7.10
C VAL A 684 -23.25 -28.41 6.14
N PRO A 685 -23.12 -28.18 4.82
CA PRO A 685 -22.87 -29.25 3.85
C PRO A 685 -21.64 -30.09 4.18
N LYS A 686 -21.74 -31.42 3.99
CA LYS A 686 -20.64 -32.36 4.29
C LYS A 686 -19.35 -32.03 3.54
N ILE A 687 -19.45 -31.52 2.32
CA ILE A 687 -18.29 -31.08 1.54
C ILE A 687 -17.58 -29.87 2.18
N CYS A 688 -18.33 -28.92 2.75
CA CYS A 688 -17.76 -27.78 3.47
C CYS A 688 -17.03 -28.25 4.74
N GLN A 689 -17.61 -29.20 5.47
CA GLN A 689 -16.91 -29.82 6.61
C GLN A 689 -15.59 -30.49 6.19
N LYS A 690 -15.55 -31.16 5.02
CA LYS A 690 -14.31 -31.71 4.46
C LYS A 690 -13.32 -30.61 4.09
N CYS A 691 -13.77 -29.55 3.44
CA CYS A 691 -12.95 -28.39 3.10
C CYS A 691 -12.30 -27.79 4.35
N TYR A 692 -13.06 -27.63 5.44
CA TYR A 692 -12.51 -27.11 6.69
C TYR A 692 -11.47 -28.07 7.28
N LYS A 693 -11.71 -29.38 7.25
CA LYS A 693 -10.69 -30.36 7.68
C LYS A 693 -9.43 -30.34 6.83
N THR A 694 -9.52 -29.97 5.55
CA THR A 694 -8.39 -29.95 4.62
C THR A 694 -7.57 -28.65 4.72
N PHE A 695 -8.24 -27.50 4.80
CA PHE A 695 -7.57 -26.20 4.66
C PHE A 695 -7.42 -25.44 5.99
N CYS A 696 -8.24 -25.74 7.00
CA CYS A 696 -8.14 -25.03 8.27
C CYS A 696 -6.90 -25.50 9.02
N TRP A 697 -6.03 -24.55 9.33
CA TRP A 697 -4.92 -24.81 10.23
C TRP A 697 -5.42 -24.92 11.66
N ARG A 698 -4.85 -25.89 12.39
CA ARG A 698 -5.10 -26.16 13.80
C ARG A 698 -3.75 -26.51 14.45
N ASP A 699 -3.57 -26.06 15.69
CA ASP A 699 -2.35 -26.30 16.48
C ASP A 699 -2.22 -27.75 16.95
#